data_AF-A0A3D2JBM7-F1
#
_entry.id   AF-A0A3D2JBM7-F1
#
_cell.length_a   1.000
_cell.length_b   1.000
_cell.length_c   1.000
_cell.angle_alpha   90.00
_cell.angle_beta   90.00
_cell.angle_gamma   90.00
#
_symmetry.space_group_name_H-M   'P 1'
#
loop_
_entity.id
_entity.type
_entity.pdbx_description
1 polymer ?
#
loop_
_entity_poly.entity_id
_entity_poly.type
_entity_poly.pdbx_seq_one_letter_code
_entity_poly.pdbx_strand_id
1 'polypeptide(L)'
;MSSSYKPTPEQQEQEAQEKWSRLRNYASLHGETPLASPPSSPVPPSSPATFSSHVPQTPASPAAPPARTGNARIDQQGRSFEPARQDNGDVQRQMAGVRGQQQPEIEGNNVILYRNPNFYLRTAYRVGQKVAPLRRPSAKTMLAQQQVQRMEATETRRMPSIEPINPEKMEKIPVPAWAEAMVVMAGLLVVFVMHAVNMFNYPRYELDEGTYVSSAWAILHGLITPYAYGYGHPPLAWIQVAAWIQLTGGFFTFGNALNSGRALMLLYAVGSALLVYLIVRRMGTSRSIALLAMALFSLSPLAIDYQRQVLLDNIATFWLLVSLYLLAVGNSRLPYIAGASIAFGISILSKEVMVLFIPGMIYGAWLHTTKFQRKFALVSFIYAFVAVGSLFVLMAILRGELFPTGFLPWDHHPHLSMFDTYLSQVKRTQSEGSFATAWSSWIAQDKWGVLIGIAALGFNLVMGWWNRKQLLFALLAMSFWVLIVRGGVVLPFYYIPIIPLAAINITLAVNTLTGWIGKVLHFDFIRALLVLALVLSIVPYYFNIGAYTYTFTQHPTSAQDDAMTWVRANVPNSDFIVINSYLYMDLRTDNGAGVGDGAPYPYAHVYFNVATDPTIYQQLLDNNYDRIDYIVADSEMLNDINNDPVTYKIILQALKSSVLRVEFKTDDQNSQIDIKIFQVVHTYPQPVVYGSGTTSGIAQATMPADRRSNIYVVS
;
A
#
# COMPACT_ATOMS: atom_id res chain seq x y z
N MET A 1 14.65 -47.93 -35.51
CA MET A 1 13.56 -48.42 -36.38
C MET A 1 12.27 -48.34 -35.57
N SER A 2 11.50 -47.26 -35.74
CA SER A 2 10.14 -47.18 -35.19
C SER A 2 9.21 -46.78 -36.32
N SER A 3 8.13 -47.55 -36.45
CA SER A 3 7.11 -47.45 -37.48
C SER A 3 6.01 -46.51 -36.97
N SER A 4 5.80 -45.40 -37.66
CA SER A 4 4.73 -44.43 -37.41
C SER A 4 3.36 -45.03 -37.78
N TYR A 5 2.57 -45.41 -36.77
CA TYR A 5 1.15 -45.74 -36.94
C TYR A 5 0.32 -44.44 -37.00
N LYS A 6 -0.38 -44.20 -38.13
CA LYS A 6 -1.39 -43.13 -38.24
C LYS A 6 -2.78 -43.75 -38.07
N PRO A 7 -3.62 -43.25 -37.14
CA PRO A 7 -4.97 -43.75 -36.96
C PRO A 7 -5.84 -43.46 -38.18
N THR A 8 -6.76 -44.37 -38.49
CA THR A 8 -7.68 -44.24 -39.62
C THR A 8 -8.75 -43.18 -39.34
N PRO A 9 -9.39 -42.61 -40.39
CA PRO A 9 -10.45 -41.62 -40.22
C PRO A 9 -11.60 -42.06 -39.30
N GLU A 10 -11.95 -43.34 -39.32
CA GLU A 10 -12.97 -43.90 -38.40
C GLU A 10 -12.52 -43.89 -36.93
N GLN A 11 -11.23 -44.09 -36.65
CA GLN A 11 -10.69 -43.99 -35.29
C GLN A 11 -10.67 -42.53 -34.79
N GLN A 12 -10.40 -41.58 -35.69
CA GLN A 12 -10.48 -40.16 -35.37
C GLN A 12 -11.93 -39.70 -35.13
N GLU A 13 -12.89 -40.27 -35.86
CA GLU A 13 -14.31 -39.97 -35.67
C GLU A 13 -14.85 -40.57 -34.36
N GLN A 14 -14.42 -41.78 -33.98
CA GLN A 14 -14.74 -42.37 -32.68
C GLN A 14 -14.13 -41.59 -31.50
N GLU A 15 -12.87 -41.17 -31.60
CA GLU A 15 -12.25 -40.29 -30.59
C GLU A 15 -12.96 -38.93 -30.49
N ALA A 16 -13.38 -38.36 -31.62
CA ALA A 16 -14.15 -37.12 -31.63
C ALA A 16 -15.52 -37.31 -30.97
N GLN A 17 -16.24 -38.39 -31.26
CA GLN A 17 -17.54 -38.68 -30.65
C GLN A 17 -17.43 -38.95 -29.15
N GLU A 18 -16.38 -39.64 -28.70
CA GLU A 18 -16.12 -39.88 -27.27
C GLU A 18 -15.73 -38.59 -26.53
N LYS A 19 -15.00 -37.69 -27.20
CA LYS A 19 -14.66 -36.37 -26.65
C LYS A 19 -15.92 -35.48 -26.55
N TRP A 20 -16.82 -35.56 -27.52
CA TRP A 20 -18.10 -34.83 -27.51
C TRP A 20 -19.15 -35.41 -26.55
N SER A 21 -19.11 -36.70 -26.24
CA SER A 21 -19.99 -37.30 -25.21
C SER A 21 -19.53 -36.91 -23.79
N ARG A 22 -18.21 -36.85 -23.55
CA ARG A 22 -17.64 -36.37 -22.27
C ARG A 22 -17.95 -34.89 -22.02
N LEU A 23 -17.95 -34.04 -23.05
CA LEU A 23 -18.32 -32.63 -22.93
C LEU A 23 -19.83 -32.42 -22.67
N ARG A 24 -20.70 -33.29 -23.21
CA ARG A 24 -22.14 -33.27 -22.91
C ARG A 24 -22.45 -33.65 -21.46
N ASN A 25 -21.72 -34.61 -20.89
CA ASN A 25 -21.87 -34.99 -19.47
C ASN A 25 -21.35 -33.93 -18.48
N TYR A 26 -20.48 -33.02 -18.94
CA TYR A 26 -20.00 -31.89 -18.14
C TYR A 26 -21.02 -30.72 -18.09
N ALA A 27 -21.86 -30.59 -19.12
CA ALA A 27 -22.88 -29.55 -19.22
C ALA A 27 -24.19 -29.89 -18.47
N SER A 28 -24.45 -31.16 -18.12
CA SER A 28 -25.64 -31.57 -17.37
C SER A 28 -25.50 -31.46 -15.84
N LEU A 29 -24.31 -31.11 -15.32
CA LEU A 29 -23.99 -31.01 -13.89
C LEU A 29 -23.89 -29.56 -13.36
N HIS A 30 -23.92 -28.55 -14.24
CA HIS A 30 -23.89 -27.14 -13.86
C HIS A 30 -24.90 -26.34 -14.70
N GLY A 31 -25.91 -25.80 -14.02
CA GLY A 31 -27.08 -25.13 -14.62
C GLY A 31 -26.76 -23.97 -15.57
N GLU A 32 -27.70 -23.78 -16.51
CA GLU A 32 -27.62 -22.94 -17.70
C GLU A 32 -27.53 -21.43 -17.45
N THR A 33 -26.75 -20.73 -18.28
CA THR A 33 -27.15 -19.44 -18.92
C THR A 33 -26.27 -19.15 -20.15
N PRO A 34 -26.81 -18.59 -21.26
CA PRO A 34 -26.18 -18.64 -22.58
C PRO A 34 -25.32 -17.40 -22.91
N LEU A 35 -24.17 -17.59 -23.55
CA LEU A 35 -23.40 -16.50 -24.18
C LEU A 35 -23.17 -16.76 -25.67
N ALA A 36 -23.72 -15.81 -26.44
CA ALA A 36 -23.30 -15.19 -27.69
C ALA A 36 -22.48 -15.98 -28.75
N SER A 37 -23.04 -15.95 -29.97
CA SER A 37 -22.47 -16.42 -31.24
C SER A 37 -21.12 -15.78 -31.61
N PRO A 38 -20.26 -16.48 -32.38
CA PRO A 38 -18.91 -16.03 -32.71
C PRO A 38 -18.88 -14.96 -33.82
N PRO A 39 -17.87 -14.07 -33.84
CA PRO A 39 -17.69 -13.09 -34.90
C PRO A 39 -16.98 -13.69 -36.12
N SER A 40 -17.37 -13.20 -37.30
CA SER A 40 -16.83 -13.52 -38.62
C SER A 40 -15.51 -12.81 -38.93
N SER A 41 -14.70 -13.51 -39.74
CA SER A 41 -13.37 -13.25 -40.33
C SER A 41 -13.18 -11.91 -41.13
N PRO A 42 -11.93 -11.56 -41.56
CA PRO A 42 -11.38 -10.20 -41.58
C PRO A 42 -11.35 -9.49 -42.95
N VAL A 43 -11.08 -8.17 -42.94
CA VAL A 43 -10.86 -7.31 -44.14
C VAL A 43 -9.41 -6.75 -44.13
N PRO A 44 -8.69 -6.70 -45.27
CA PRO A 44 -7.29 -6.25 -45.38
C PRO A 44 -7.13 -4.73 -45.66
N PRO A 45 -5.88 -4.18 -45.68
CA PRO A 45 -5.58 -2.79 -45.30
C PRO A 45 -5.40 -1.81 -46.47
N SER A 46 -5.51 -0.51 -46.19
CA SER A 46 -4.99 0.56 -47.04
C SER A 46 -4.22 1.59 -46.20
N SER A 47 -3.08 2.03 -46.74
CA SER A 47 -2.14 3.02 -46.19
C SER A 47 -2.14 4.31 -47.06
N PRO A 48 -1.23 5.29 -46.87
CA PRO A 48 -1.34 6.42 -45.94
C PRO A 48 -1.29 7.80 -46.65
N ALA A 49 -1.62 8.89 -45.96
CA ALA A 49 -1.35 10.25 -46.42
C ALA A 49 -0.86 11.17 -45.29
N THR A 50 0.20 11.91 -45.62
CA THR A 50 1.10 12.77 -44.85
C THR A 50 0.70 14.26 -44.85
N PHE A 51 1.43 15.05 -44.04
CA PHE A 51 1.57 16.53 -43.97
C PHE A 51 0.54 17.29 -43.11
N SER A 52 0.84 18.39 -42.43
CA SER A 52 2.03 19.02 -41.81
C SER A 52 1.53 20.30 -41.13
N SER A 53 2.30 20.79 -40.16
CA SER A 53 2.15 22.05 -39.42
C SER A 53 2.06 23.31 -40.30
N HIS A 54 1.37 24.37 -39.83
CA HIS A 54 1.94 25.73 -39.64
C HIS A 54 0.93 26.81 -39.16
N VAL A 55 1.52 27.78 -38.45
CA VAL A 55 1.03 29.04 -37.86
C VAL A 55 0.76 30.11 -38.95
N PRO A 56 0.01 31.19 -38.68
CA PRO A 56 0.61 32.52 -38.88
C PRO A 56 0.24 33.62 -37.85
N GLN A 57 1.20 34.54 -37.64
CA GLN A 57 1.09 35.84 -36.95
C GLN A 57 0.91 36.98 -37.98
N THR A 58 0.24 38.06 -37.53
CA THR A 58 0.31 39.52 -37.86
C THR A 58 0.54 40.04 -39.29
N PRO A 59 0.03 41.26 -39.56
CA PRO A 59 0.93 42.32 -40.03
C PRO A 59 0.69 43.70 -39.41
N ALA A 60 1.76 44.51 -39.37
CA ALA A 60 1.77 45.93 -39.02
C ALA A 60 2.22 46.78 -40.22
N SER A 61 1.56 47.94 -40.40
CA SER A 61 1.95 49.23 -41.03
C SER A 61 2.54 49.29 -42.46
N PRO A 62 2.24 50.42 -43.14
CA PRO A 62 3.31 51.24 -43.71
C PRO A 62 3.14 52.75 -43.44
N ALA A 63 4.24 53.50 -43.53
CA ALA A 63 4.35 54.94 -43.32
C ALA A 63 4.85 55.71 -44.56
N ALA A 64 4.47 57.01 -44.60
CA ALA A 64 5.11 58.20 -45.26
C ALA A 64 4.88 58.43 -46.78
N PRO A 65 5.14 59.64 -47.37
CA PRO A 65 5.34 61.05 -46.87
C PRO A 65 4.58 62.14 -47.75
N PRO A 66 4.99 63.43 -47.93
CA PRO A 66 5.19 64.57 -46.99
C PRO A 66 4.55 65.96 -47.40
N ALA A 67 4.64 66.91 -46.46
CA ALA A 67 4.92 68.37 -46.57
C ALA A 67 3.97 69.40 -47.24
N ARG A 68 3.61 70.48 -46.48
CA ARG A 68 3.81 71.91 -46.87
C ARG A 68 3.47 72.94 -45.75
N THR A 69 4.50 73.67 -45.33
CA THR A 69 4.64 75.15 -45.10
C THR A 69 3.48 76.04 -44.61
N GLY A 70 3.76 76.93 -43.62
CA GLY A 70 3.16 78.28 -43.58
C GLY A 70 3.04 79.04 -42.23
N ASN A 71 4.15 79.66 -41.78
CA ASN A 71 4.33 80.95 -41.07
C ASN A 71 3.25 81.70 -40.22
N ALA A 72 3.71 82.14 -39.02
CA ALA A 72 3.61 83.48 -38.35
C ALA A 72 2.22 84.01 -37.89
N ARG A 73 1.96 84.79 -36.81
CA ARG A 73 2.61 85.82 -35.94
C ARG A 73 1.86 85.83 -34.56
N ILE A 74 2.50 85.99 -33.39
CA ILE A 74 2.65 87.19 -32.52
C ILE A 74 1.42 88.10 -32.31
N ASP A 75 0.93 88.21 -31.05
CA ASP A 75 0.57 89.42 -30.25
C ASP A 75 -0.42 89.03 -29.11
N GLN A 76 -0.07 89.12 -27.81
CA GLN A 76 -0.09 90.24 -26.85
C GLN A 76 -1.46 90.58 -26.17
N GLN A 77 -1.42 90.46 -24.82
CA GLN A 77 -2.08 91.27 -23.77
C GLN A 77 -3.57 91.13 -23.41
N GLY A 78 -3.83 91.09 -22.09
CA GLY A 78 -5.12 91.43 -21.47
C GLY A 78 -5.33 90.88 -20.05
N ARG A 79 -5.00 91.67 -19.02
CA ARG A 79 -5.30 91.44 -17.59
C ARG A 79 -6.72 91.88 -17.23
N SER A 80 -7.37 91.22 -16.24
CA SER A 80 -8.17 91.87 -15.17
C SER A 80 -8.78 90.80 -14.23
N PHE A 81 -8.32 90.70 -12.99
CA PHE A 81 -8.91 91.26 -11.74
C PHE A 81 -9.93 90.32 -11.04
N GLU A 82 -9.54 89.90 -9.83
CA GLU A 82 -10.32 89.28 -8.76
C GLU A 82 -11.29 90.31 -8.12
N PRO A 83 -12.33 89.90 -7.35
CA PRO A 83 -12.13 89.86 -5.89
C PRO A 83 -12.91 88.76 -5.13
N ALA A 84 -12.58 88.69 -3.83
CA ALA A 84 -12.91 87.65 -2.86
C ALA A 84 -14.18 87.86 -2.00
N ARG A 85 -14.51 86.79 -1.26
CA ARG A 85 -15.33 86.64 -0.02
C ARG A 85 -16.86 86.55 -0.12
N GLN A 86 -17.42 85.43 0.36
CA GLN A 86 -18.03 85.36 1.71
C GLN A 86 -18.40 83.92 2.12
N ASP A 87 -18.16 83.66 3.41
CA ASP A 87 -18.51 82.50 4.22
C ASP A 87 -20.03 82.34 4.34
N ASN A 88 -20.52 81.10 4.34
CA ASN A 88 -21.65 80.65 5.17
C ASN A 88 -21.71 79.13 5.15
N GLY A 89 -21.55 78.53 6.33
CA GLY A 89 -21.67 77.10 6.53
C GLY A 89 -23.13 76.64 6.44
N ASP A 90 -23.33 75.48 5.81
CA ASP A 90 -24.43 74.58 6.12
C ASP A 90 -23.91 73.15 6.15
N VAL A 91 -24.07 72.54 7.32
CA VAL A 91 -23.77 71.14 7.61
C VAL A 91 -24.85 70.30 6.92
N GLN A 92 -24.51 69.65 5.81
CA GLN A 92 -25.30 68.54 5.26
C GLN A 92 -24.47 67.26 5.17
N ARG A 93 -24.87 66.29 6.00
CA ARG A 93 -24.49 64.87 5.94
C ARG A 93 -24.61 64.36 4.50
N GLN A 94 -23.48 64.13 3.83
CA GLN A 94 -23.48 63.32 2.61
C GLN A 94 -23.65 61.85 2.99
N MET A 95 -24.85 61.33 2.69
CA MET A 95 -25.12 59.90 2.64
C MET A 95 -24.19 59.22 1.63
N ALA A 96 -23.72 58.03 2.02
CA ALA A 96 -22.92 57.14 1.19
C ALA A 96 -23.54 56.96 -0.19
N GLY A 97 -22.76 57.29 -1.23
CA GLY A 97 -23.14 57.15 -2.61
C GLY A 97 -23.47 55.70 -2.96
N VAL A 98 -24.66 55.51 -3.53
CA VAL A 98 -25.07 54.31 -4.28
C VAL A 98 -24.05 54.10 -5.40
N ARG A 99 -23.13 53.15 -5.22
CA ARG A 99 -22.24 52.69 -6.30
C ARG A 99 -23.11 52.09 -7.39
N GLY A 100 -23.02 52.69 -8.58
CA GLY A 100 -23.76 52.26 -9.77
C GLY A 100 -23.56 50.77 -10.03
N GLN A 101 -24.69 50.08 -10.24
CA GLN A 101 -24.72 48.72 -10.75
C GLN A 101 -23.92 48.68 -12.06
N GLN A 102 -22.80 47.95 -12.07
CA GLN A 102 -22.08 47.66 -13.30
C GLN A 102 -23.02 46.92 -14.26
N GLN A 103 -23.22 47.49 -15.45
CA GLN A 103 -24.00 46.84 -16.50
C GLN A 103 -23.32 45.51 -16.86
N PRO A 104 -24.09 44.41 -17.04
CA PRO A 104 -23.54 43.13 -17.42
C PRO A 104 -22.81 43.23 -18.76
N GLU A 105 -21.59 42.69 -18.82
CA GLU A 105 -20.83 42.55 -20.06
C GLU A 105 -21.53 41.50 -20.94
N ILE A 106 -22.02 41.92 -22.10
CA ILE A 106 -22.73 41.07 -23.07
C ILE A 106 -21.76 40.80 -24.23
N GLU A 107 -21.41 39.53 -24.42
CA GLU A 107 -20.58 39.08 -25.54
C GLU A 107 -21.41 38.10 -26.40
N GLY A 108 -21.95 38.61 -27.51
CA GLY A 108 -22.98 37.92 -28.30
C GLY A 108 -24.36 37.91 -27.61
N ASN A 109 -25.12 36.82 -27.72
CA ASN A 109 -26.40 36.62 -27.02
C ASN A 109 -26.25 36.10 -25.58
N ASN A 110 -25.02 36.09 -25.04
CA ASN A 110 -24.73 35.52 -23.73
C ASN A 110 -24.25 36.61 -22.77
N VAL A 111 -24.82 36.60 -21.57
CA VAL A 111 -24.37 37.43 -20.46
C VAL A 111 -23.17 36.78 -19.80
N ILE A 112 -22.09 37.53 -19.63
CA ILE A 112 -20.92 37.06 -18.88
C ILE A 112 -21.19 37.27 -17.40
N LEU A 113 -21.26 36.17 -16.68
CA LEU A 113 -21.51 36.13 -15.24
C LEU A 113 -20.21 36.29 -14.44
N TYR A 114 -19.07 35.90 -15.02
CA TYR A 114 -17.76 35.99 -14.38
C TYR A 114 -16.63 35.89 -15.41
N ARG A 115 -15.55 36.68 -15.24
CA ARG A 115 -14.35 36.63 -16.11
C ARG A 115 -13.07 36.72 -15.27
N ASN A 116 -12.11 35.87 -15.57
CA ASN A 116 -10.73 35.81 -15.04
C ASN A 116 -9.81 35.42 -16.24
N PRO A 117 -8.53 35.84 -16.30
CA PRO A 117 -7.60 35.48 -17.37
C PRO A 117 -7.59 34.00 -17.81
N ASN A 118 -7.90 33.05 -16.91
CA ASN A 118 -7.92 31.62 -17.24
C ASN A 118 -9.32 30.97 -17.17
N PHE A 119 -10.38 31.71 -16.88
CA PHE A 119 -11.71 31.16 -16.69
C PHE A 119 -12.80 32.21 -16.90
N TYR A 120 -13.86 31.89 -17.63
CA TYR A 120 -15.05 32.71 -17.69
C TYR A 120 -16.31 31.86 -17.60
N LEU A 121 -17.33 32.42 -16.95
CA LEU A 121 -18.66 31.85 -16.82
C LEU A 121 -19.60 32.71 -17.68
N ARG A 122 -20.22 32.10 -18.68
CA ARG A 122 -21.24 32.73 -19.53
C ARG A 122 -22.57 32.02 -19.38
N THR A 123 -23.67 32.73 -19.55
CA THR A 123 -24.96 32.08 -19.78
C THR A 123 -24.87 31.28 -21.08
N ALA A 124 -25.41 30.07 -21.13
CA ALA A 124 -25.53 29.31 -22.37
C ALA A 124 -26.91 29.59 -22.98
N TYR A 125 -26.99 30.57 -23.88
CA TYR A 125 -28.19 30.78 -24.68
C TYR A 125 -28.27 29.71 -25.77
N ARG A 126 -29.10 28.68 -25.57
CA ARG A 126 -29.57 27.82 -26.68
C ARG A 126 -30.82 28.45 -27.27
N VAL A 127 -30.71 28.95 -28.50
CA VAL A 127 -31.85 29.39 -29.30
C VAL A 127 -32.87 28.25 -29.34
N GLY A 128 -34.06 28.45 -28.74
CA GLY A 128 -35.15 27.48 -28.74
C GLY A 128 -35.43 26.72 -27.42
N GLN A 129 -34.67 26.93 -26.34
CA GLN A 129 -35.02 26.33 -25.04
C GLN A 129 -36.13 27.12 -24.34
N LYS A 130 -37.36 26.56 -24.35
CA LYS A 130 -38.52 27.10 -23.62
C LYS A 130 -38.24 27.21 -22.12
N VAL A 131 -38.82 28.25 -21.49
CA VAL A 131 -38.69 28.69 -20.09
C VAL A 131 -39.16 27.68 -19.02
N ALA A 132 -39.40 26.41 -19.36
CA ALA A 132 -39.83 25.39 -18.40
C ALA A 132 -39.38 23.98 -18.82
N PRO A 133 -38.33 23.39 -18.22
CA PRO A 133 -37.79 22.11 -18.68
C PRO A 133 -38.60 20.88 -18.25
N LEU A 134 -39.72 21.02 -17.52
CA LEU A 134 -40.41 19.88 -16.90
C LEU A 134 -41.92 19.74 -17.19
N ARG A 135 -42.50 20.53 -18.10
CA ARG A 135 -43.88 20.27 -18.56
C ARG A 135 -43.87 19.52 -19.88
N ARG A 136 -43.78 18.19 -19.83
CA ARG A 136 -44.32 17.36 -20.92
C ARG A 136 -45.84 17.23 -20.70
N PRO A 137 -46.68 17.54 -21.70
CA PRO A 137 -48.11 17.31 -21.62
C PRO A 137 -48.40 15.84 -21.97
N SER A 138 -48.20 14.95 -21.01
CA SER A 138 -48.82 13.62 -21.07
C SER A 138 -48.96 13.04 -19.68
N ALA A 139 -50.20 12.68 -19.34
CA ALA A 139 -50.68 12.08 -18.09
C ALA A 139 -51.06 13.06 -16.96
N LYS A 140 -52.32 12.97 -16.56
CA LYS A 140 -52.91 13.53 -15.35
C LYS A 140 -52.14 13.01 -14.12
N THR A 141 -51.15 13.75 -13.67
CA THR A 141 -50.66 13.62 -12.28
C THR A 141 -51.00 14.93 -11.59
N MET A 142 -52.06 14.93 -10.78
CA MET A 142 -52.28 16.05 -9.86
C MET A 142 -51.18 16.00 -8.81
N LEU A 143 -50.11 16.76 -9.04
CA LEU A 143 -49.16 17.09 -7.99
C LEU A 143 -49.92 17.85 -6.90
N ALA A 144 -49.93 17.30 -5.69
CA ALA A 144 -50.54 17.94 -4.53
C ALA A 144 -49.95 19.36 -4.37
N GLN A 145 -50.79 20.35 -4.04
CA GLN A 145 -50.38 21.75 -3.87
C GLN A 145 -49.19 21.92 -2.91
N GLN A 146 -49.04 21.03 -1.92
CA GLN A 146 -47.88 21.02 -1.02
C GLN A 146 -46.55 20.70 -1.73
N GLN A 147 -46.57 19.89 -2.80
CA GLN A 147 -45.38 19.57 -3.58
C GLN A 147 -44.98 20.76 -4.48
N VAL A 148 -45.98 21.46 -5.03
CA VAL A 148 -45.78 22.71 -5.78
C VAL A 148 -45.21 23.79 -4.86
N GLN A 149 -45.77 23.97 -3.66
CA GLN A 149 -45.23 24.90 -2.67
C GLN A 149 -43.83 24.51 -2.19
N ARG A 150 -43.52 23.21 -2.02
CA ARG A 150 -42.14 22.76 -1.74
C ARG A 150 -41.19 23.08 -2.88
N MET A 151 -41.61 22.92 -4.13
CA MET A 151 -40.80 23.22 -5.31
C MET A 151 -40.61 24.72 -5.50
N GLU A 152 -41.65 25.53 -5.31
CA GLU A 152 -41.56 27.01 -5.34
C GLU A 152 -40.70 27.55 -4.20
N ALA A 153 -40.77 26.96 -3.00
CA ALA A 153 -39.86 27.26 -1.90
C ALA A 153 -38.42 26.80 -2.16
N THR A 154 -38.21 25.84 -3.06
CA THR A 154 -36.88 25.38 -3.49
C THR A 154 -36.33 26.23 -4.64
N GLU A 155 -37.17 26.71 -5.56
CA GLU A 155 -36.82 27.56 -6.69
C GLU A 155 -36.66 29.05 -6.33
N THR A 156 -37.20 29.51 -5.20
CA THR A 156 -37.00 30.90 -4.71
C THR A 156 -35.71 31.12 -3.94
N ARG A 157 -34.81 30.12 -3.86
CA ARG A 157 -33.42 30.36 -3.47
C ARG A 157 -32.60 30.82 -4.68
N ARG A 158 -32.96 31.97 -5.27
CA ARG A 158 -31.95 32.74 -6.02
C ARG A 158 -30.77 32.88 -5.08
N MET A 159 -29.58 32.44 -5.51
CA MET A 159 -28.37 32.73 -4.76
C MET A 159 -28.37 34.24 -4.51
N PRO A 160 -28.31 34.71 -3.25
CA PRO A 160 -28.04 36.12 -3.01
C PRO A 160 -26.79 36.47 -3.80
N SER A 161 -26.71 37.68 -4.36
CA SER A 161 -25.49 38.14 -5.01
C SER A 161 -24.33 37.94 -4.03
N ILE A 162 -23.57 36.87 -4.23
CA ILE A 162 -22.35 36.61 -3.50
C ILE A 162 -21.37 37.61 -4.12
N GLU A 163 -21.36 38.84 -3.60
CA GLU A 163 -20.11 39.55 -3.58
C GLU A 163 -19.10 38.60 -2.92
N PRO A 164 -17.92 38.38 -3.51
CA PRO A 164 -16.92 37.51 -2.91
C PRO A 164 -16.54 38.08 -1.54
N ILE A 165 -17.17 37.55 -0.49
CA ILE A 165 -16.79 37.79 0.90
C ILE A 165 -15.40 37.17 1.04
N ASN A 166 -14.39 38.02 0.90
CA ASN A 166 -12.98 37.68 0.71
C ASN A 166 -12.69 36.97 -0.63
N PRO A 167 -12.14 37.65 -1.66
CA PRO A 167 -11.31 36.94 -2.61
C PRO A 167 -10.28 36.16 -1.78
N GLU A 168 -10.15 34.84 -2.00
CA GLU A 168 -9.03 34.09 -1.44
C GLU A 168 -7.78 34.90 -1.69
N LYS A 169 -7.08 35.31 -0.63
CA LYS A 169 -5.78 35.96 -0.73
C LYS A 169 -4.94 35.14 -1.70
N MET A 170 -4.71 35.68 -2.90
CA MET A 170 -3.74 35.16 -3.86
C MET A 170 -2.34 35.39 -3.29
N GLU A 171 -2.02 34.80 -2.15
CA GLU A 171 -0.67 34.87 -1.53
C GLU A 171 0.20 33.68 -1.98
N LYS A 172 -0.36 32.73 -2.76
CA LYS A 172 0.38 31.54 -3.21
C LYS A 172 0.92 31.77 -4.62
N ILE A 173 2.25 31.84 -4.73
CA ILE A 173 2.95 31.80 -6.01
C ILE A 173 2.43 30.60 -6.82
N PRO A 174 1.87 30.81 -8.02
CA PRO A 174 1.32 29.73 -8.83
C PRO A 174 2.48 28.86 -9.35
N VAL A 175 2.68 27.70 -8.73
CA VAL A 175 3.61 26.68 -9.24
C VAL A 175 2.88 25.84 -10.29
N PRO A 176 3.40 25.73 -11.52
CA PRO A 176 2.83 24.86 -12.55
C PRO A 176 2.77 23.39 -12.09
N ALA A 177 1.73 22.67 -12.51
CA ALA A 177 1.55 21.26 -12.13
C ALA A 177 2.72 20.37 -12.57
N TRP A 178 3.33 20.64 -13.73
CA TRP A 178 4.49 19.91 -14.21
C TRP A 178 5.72 20.10 -13.31
N ALA A 179 5.92 21.30 -12.76
CA ALA A 179 7.04 21.58 -11.87
C ALA A 179 6.85 20.88 -10.52
N GLU A 180 5.62 20.87 -9.98
CA GLU A 180 5.28 20.08 -8.78
C GLU A 180 5.52 18.58 -9.04
N ALA A 181 5.08 18.07 -10.20
CA ALA A 181 5.31 16.68 -10.58
C ALA A 181 6.80 16.34 -10.67
N MET A 182 7.63 17.19 -11.27
CA MET A 182 9.09 16.97 -11.34
C MET A 182 9.73 16.90 -9.96
N VAL A 183 9.35 17.79 -9.03
CA VAL A 183 9.90 17.77 -7.66
C VAL A 183 9.45 16.52 -6.91
N VAL A 184 8.19 16.11 -7.06
CA VAL A 184 7.69 14.86 -6.47
C VAL A 184 8.43 13.66 -7.05
N MET A 185 8.60 13.59 -8.37
CA MET A 185 9.34 12.52 -9.04
C MET A 185 10.81 12.47 -8.60
N ALA A 186 11.48 13.61 -8.45
CA ALA A 186 12.83 13.66 -7.92
C ALA A 186 12.88 13.17 -6.47
N GLY A 187 11.92 13.56 -5.63
CA GLY A 187 11.80 13.05 -4.27
C GLY A 187 11.55 11.54 -4.22
N LEU A 188 10.67 11.01 -5.07
CA LEU A 188 10.43 9.57 -5.19
C LEU A 188 11.65 8.81 -5.70
N LEU A 189 12.45 9.41 -6.59
CA LEU A 189 13.73 8.83 -7.02
C LEU A 189 14.70 8.74 -5.84
N VAL A 190 14.77 9.77 -4.99
CA VAL A 190 15.57 9.71 -3.76
C VAL A 190 15.05 8.60 -2.85
N VAL A 191 13.74 8.48 -2.65
CA VAL A 191 13.15 7.37 -1.86
C VAL A 191 13.53 6.01 -2.44
N PHE A 192 13.37 5.84 -3.75
CA PHE A 192 13.73 4.60 -4.45
C PHE A 192 15.20 4.25 -4.23
N VAL A 193 16.13 5.19 -4.45
CA VAL A 193 17.57 4.95 -4.27
C VAL A 193 17.89 4.62 -2.82
N MET A 194 17.34 5.36 -1.86
CA MET A 194 17.57 5.14 -0.43
C MET A 194 17.06 3.77 0.05
N HIS A 195 15.98 3.26 -0.56
CA HIS A 195 15.45 1.94 -0.23
C HIS A 195 16.08 0.81 -1.05
N ALA A 196 16.57 1.07 -2.28
CA ALA A 196 17.12 0.05 -3.18
C ALA A 196 18.60 -0.26 -2.93
N VAL A 197 19.40 0.76 -2.60
CA VAL A 197 20.85 0.58 -2.40
C VAL A 197 21.08 -0.33 -1.19
N ASN A 198 21.84 -1.40 -1.39
CA ASN A 198 22.17 -2.41 -0.39
C ASN A 198 20.96 -3.21 0.15
N MET A 199 19.78 -3.17 -0.49
CA MET A 199 18.57 -3.80 0.08
C MET A 199 18.61 -5.33 0.17
N PHE A 200 19.43 -5.96 -0.66
CA PHE A 200 19.62 -7.41 -0.64
C PHE A 200 20.64 -7.86 0.40
N ASN A 201 21.50 -6.96 0.89
CA ASN A 201 22.44 -7.29 1.96
C ASN A 201 22.02 -6.72 3.32
N TYR A 202 21.14 -5.72 3.33
CA TYR A 202 20.64 -5.07 4.52
C TYR A 202 19.14 -4.73 4.42
N PRO A 203 18.33 -5.07 5.43
CA PRO A 203 18.71 -5.78 6.66
C PRO A 203 18.90 -7.28 6.43
N ARG A 204 19.23 -8.03 7.48
CA ARG A 204 19.26 -9.49 7.45
C ARG A 204 17.93 -10.09 7.01
N TYR A 205 17.93 -11.33 6.54
CA TYR A 205 16.69 -12.05 6.27
C TYR A 205 16.02 -12.48 7.57
N GLU A 206 14.73 -12.19 7.69
CA GLU A 206 13.91 -12.53 8.85
C GLU A 206 13.09 -13.81 8.66
N LEU A 207 12.67 -14.42 9.77
CA LEU A 207 11.80 -15.59 9.81
C LEU A 207 10.45 -15.34 9.11
N ASP A 208 9.87 -14.16 9.32
CA ASP A 208 8.60 -13.80 8.71
C ASP A 208 8.72 -13.69 7.18
N GLU A 209 9.84 -13.16 6.65
CA GLU A 209 10.06 -13.05 5.21
C GLU A 209 10.04 -14.44 4.55
N GLY A 210 10.77 -15.40 5.11
CA GLY A 210 10.80 -16.78 4.61
C GLY A 210 9.43 -17.47 4.68
N THR A 211 8.68 -17.23 5.76
CA THR A 211 7.31 -17.77 5.93
C THR A 211 6.36 -17.24 4.85
N TYR A 212 6.43 -15.95 4.54
CA TYR A 212 5.53 -15.34 3.56
C TYR A 212 5.90 -15.68 2.11
N VAL A 213 7.20 -15.76 1.78
CA VAL A 213 7.65 -16.21 0.45
C VAL A 213 7.34 -17.68 0.23
N SER A 214 7.51 -18.54 1.24
CA SER A 214 7.13 -19.96 1.14
C SER A 214 5.61 -20.16 1.04
N SER A 215 4.81 -19.31 1.70
CA SER A 215 3.35 -19.28 1.52
C SER A 215 2.95 -18.84 0.11
N ALA A 216 3.66 -17.87 -0.47
CA ALA A 216 3.46 -17.49 -1.86
C ALA A 216 3.77 -18.66 -2.81
N TRP A 217 4.82 -19.44 -2.55
CA TRP A 217 5.09 -20.68 -3.28
C TRP A 217 3.94 -21.67 -3.15
N ALA A 218 3.45 -21.92 -1.94
CA ALA A 218 2.31 -22.82 -1.71
C ALA A 218 1.07 -22.41 -2.52
N ILE A 219 0.77 -21.11 -2.62
CA ILE A 219 -0.34 -20.57 -3.42
C ILE A 219 -0.20 -20.88 -4.91
N LEU A 220 1.00 -20.72 -5.47
CA LEU A 220 1.26 -21.09 -6.87
C LEU A 220 1.10 -22.59 -7.14
N HIS A 221 1.08 -23.36 -6.06
CA HIS A 221 1.05 -24.81 -6.00
C HIS A 221 -0.33 -25.35 -5.55
N GLY A 222 -1.34 -24.48 -5.43
CA GLY A 222 -2.71 -24.87 -5.09
C GLY A 222 -2.97 -25.08 -3.59
N LEU A 223 -2.04 -24.66 -2.73
CA LEU A 223 -2.11 -24.70 -1.28
C LEU A 223 -2.18 -23.28 -0.70
N ILE A 224 -2.46 -23.11 0.60
CA ILE A 224 -2.42 -21.79 1.25
C ILE A 224 -1.04 -21.53 1.88
N THR A 225 -0.49 -22.56 2.53
CA THR A 225 0.83 -22.57 3.16
C THR A 225 1.51 -23.92 2.88
N PRO A 226 2.85 -24.03 2.99
CA PRO A 226 3.55 -25.31 2.81
C PRO A 226 3.22 -26.34 3.91
N TYR A 227 2.75 -25.85 5.05
CA TYR A 227 2.32 -26.62 6.21
C TYR A 227 0.81 -26.45 6.44
N ALA A 228 0.26 -27.10 7.46
CA ALA A 228 -1.13 -26.92 7.85
C ALA A 228 -1.46 -25.43 8.09
N TYR A 229 -2.52 -24.93 7.46
CA TYR A 229 -2.89 -23.52 7.55
C TYR A 229 -3.53 -23.19 8.89
N GLY A 230 -2.75 -22.58 9.78
CA GLY A 230 -3.16 -22.27 11.16
C GLY A 230 -3.83 -20.91 11.37
N TYR A 231 -4.40 -20.27 10.35
CA TYR A 231 -5.18 -19.02 10.48
C TYR A 231 -4.47 -17.81 11.12
N GLY A 232 -3.14 -17.86 11.29
CA GLY A 232 -2.37 -16.78 11.92
C GLY A 232 -2.50 -15.45 11.17
N HIS A 233 -2.51 -15.49 9.84
CA HIS A 233 -2.72 -14.32 8.97
C HIS A 233 -3.64 -14.67 7.80
N PRO A 234 -4.49 -13.75 7.33
CA PRO A 234 -5.22 -13.94 6.09
C PRO A 234 -4.29 -13.94 4.86
N PRO A 235 -4.64 -14.68 3.78
CA PRO A 235 -3.68 -15.02 2.73
C PRO A 235 -3.50 -13.95 1.66
N LEU A 236 -4.21 -12.82 1.71
CA LEU A 236 -4.26 -11.90 0.55
C LEU A 236 -2.91 -11.20 0.29
N ALA A 237 -2.10 -10.99 1.32
CA ALA A 237 -0.74 -10.50 1.14
C ALA A 237 0.15 -11.55 0.46
N TRP A 238 0.04 -12.83 0.82
CA TRP A 238 0.77 -13.91 0.16
C TRP A 238 0.36 -14.08 -1.30
N ILE A 239 -0.93 -13.92 -1.62
CA ILE A 239 -1.43 -13.93 -3.00
C ILE A 239 -0.79 -12.80 -3.82
N GLN A 240 -0.59 -11.61 -3.24
CA GLN A 240 0.08 -10.50 -3.92
C GLN A 240 1.56 -10.80 -4.18
N VAL A 241 2.26 -11.40 -3.20
CA VAL A 241 3.64 -11.86 -3.38
C VAL A 241 3.72 -12.93 -4.47
N ALA A 242 2.80 -13.91 -4.47
CA ALA A 242 2.71 -14.96 -5.48
C ALA A 242 2.46 -14.39 -6.90
N ALA A 243 1.57 -13.39 -7.02
CA ALA A 243 1.32 -12.71 -8.28
C ALA A 243 2.57 -11.97 -8.78
N TRP A 244 3.29 -11.28 -7.91
CA TRP A 244 4.55 -10.63 -8.25
C TRP A 244 5.62 -11.61 -8.76
N ILE A 245 5.76 -12.76 -8.09
CA ILE A 245 6.71 -13.79 -8.49
C ILE A 245 6.40 -14.32 -9.90
N GLN A 246 5.13 -14.58 -10.20
CA GLN A 246 4.72 -14.98 -11.56
C GLN A 246 5.00 -13.89 -12.60
N LEU A 247 4.77 -12.62 -12.24
CA LEU A 247 4.97 -11.49 -13.16
C LEU A 247 6.45 -11.20 -13.46
N THR A 248 7.35 -11.54 -12.53
CA THR A 248 8.77 -11.20 -12.64
C THR A 248 9.66 -12.32 -13.17
N GLY A 249 9.12 -13.52 -13.38
CA GLY A 249 9.86 -14.65 -13.95
C GLY A 249 10.26 -15.73 -12.95
N GLY A 250 9.78 -15.66 -11.71
CA GLY A 250 9.98 -16.70 -10.69
C GLY A 250 10.67 -16.20 -9.42
N PHE A 251 10.81 -17.12 -8.45
CA PHE A 251 11.37 -16.83 -7.12
C PHE A 251 12.81 -16.32 -7.19
N PHE A 252 13.61 -16.85 -8.12
CA PHE A 252 15.05 -16.62 -8.17
C PHE A 252 15.48 -15.52 -9.16
N THR A 253 14.53 -14.73 -9.65
CA THR A 253 14.78 -13.64 -10.62
C THR A 253 15.82 -12.63 -10.11
N PHE A 254 15.83 -12.37 -8.81
CA PHE A 254 16.67 -11.37 -8.15
C PHE A 254 17.74 -12.01 -7.24
N GLY A 255 18.18 -13.22 -7.54
CA GLY A 255 19.09 -14.01 -6.70
C GLY A 255 18.31 -15.03 -5.87
N ASN A 256 18.44 -14.98 -4.54
CA ASN A 256 17.67 -15.85 -3.67
C ASN A 256 16.16 -15.51 -3.66
N ALA A 257 15.34 -16.41 -3.10
CA ALA A 257 13.89 -16.27 -3.15
C ALA A 257 13.37 -15.01 -2.45
N LEU A 258 13.99 -14.61 -1.34
CA LEU A 258 13.57 -13.47 -0.54
C LEU A 258 13.82 -12.14 -1.26
N ASN A 259 14.91 -12.03 -2.02
CA ASN A 259 15.22 -10.83 -2.81
C ASN A 259 14.11 -10.48 -3.81
N SER A 260 13.45 -11.48 -4.41
CA SER A 260 12.29 -11.24 -5.26
C SER A 260 11.15 -10.59 -4.49
N GLY A 261 10.85 -11.06 -3.28
CA GLY A 261 9.88 -10.42 -2.40
C GLY A 261 10.29 -9.00 -1.99
N ARG A 262 11.56 -8.75 -1.66
CA ARG A 262 12.05 -7.41 -1.29
C ARG A 262 11.93 -6.40 -2.43
N ALA A 263 12.11 -6.84 -3.68
CA ALA A 263 11.87 -5.99 -4.85
C ALA A 263 10.41 -5.52 -4.95
N LEU A 264 9.44 -6.36 -4.57
CA LEU A 264 8.03 -5.94 -4.45
C LEU A 264 7.84 -4.92 -3.32
N MET A 265 8.49 -5.13 -2.17
CA MET A 265 8.38 -4.22 -1.02
C MET A 265 8.90 -2.83 -1.34
N LEU A 266 9.96 -2.72 -2.14
CA LEU A 266 10.45 -1.45 -2.68
C LEU A 266 9.36 -0.68 -3.45
N LEU A 267 8.55 -1.37 -4.26
CA LEU A 267 7.44 -0.74 -4.98
C LEU A 267 6.36 -0.24 -4.01
N TYR A 268 6.03 -1.03 -2.98
CA TYR A 268 5.10 -0.60 -1.93
C TYR A 268 5.64 0.59 -1.12
N ALA A 269 6.94 0.64 -0.84
CA ALA A 269 7.59 1.75 -0.13
C ALA A 269 7.50 3.06 -0.93
N VAL A 270 7.86 3.03 -2.22
CA VAL A 270 7.77 4.20 -3.12
C VAL A 270 6.32 4.63 -3.35
N GLY A 271 5.41 3.66 -3.55
CA GLY A 271 3.98 3.93 -3.67
C GLY A 271 3.39 4.57 -2.41
N SER A 272 3.77 4.07 -1.23
CA SER A 272 3.37 4.62 0.06
C SER A 272 3.91 6.04 0.26
N ALA A 273 5.14 6.32 -0.16
CA ALA A 273 5.73 7.65 -0.08
C ALA A 273 4.93 8.68 -0.91
N LEU A 274 4.53 8.30 -2.13
CA LEU A 274 3.65 9.10 -2.96
C LEU A 274 2.28 9.31 -2.28
N LEU A 275 1.69 8.26 -1.73
CA LEU A 275 0.39 8.36 -1.03
C LEU A 275 0.47 9.28 0.18
N VAL A 276 1.52 9.20 1.00
CA VAL A 276 1.76 10.12 2.13
C VAL A 276 1.82 11.57 1.64
N TYR A 277 2.59 11.86 0.59
CA TYR A 277 2.63 13.18 -0.03
C TYR A 277 1.23 13.65 -0.45
N LEU A 278 0.51 12.82 -1.21
CA LEU A 278 -0.80 13.14 -1.75
C LEU A 278 -1.85 13.36 -0.65
N ILE A 279 -1.88 12.51 0.38
CA ILE A 279 -2.78 12.64 1.53
C ILE A 279 -2.56 13.98 2.20
N VAL A 280 -1.30 14.32 2.53
CA VAL A 280 -0.97 15.59 3.20
C VAL A 280 -1.32 16.80 2.33
N ARG A 281 -1.08 16.74 1.01
CA ARG A 281 -1.55 17.78 0.07
C ARG A 281 -3.06 17.96 0.09
N ARG A 282 -3.82 16.85 0.12
CA ARG A 282 -5.29 16.87 0.15
C ARG A 282 -5.86 17.34 1.48
N MET A 283 -5.06 17.38 2.55
CA MET A 283 -5.48 18.00 3.80
C MET A 283 -5.53 19.54 3.75
N GLY A 284 -4.99 20.17 2.69
CA GLY A 284 -4.98 21.62 2.51
C GLY A 284 -3.66 22.28 2.94
N THR A 285 -2.61 21.47 3.15
CA THR A 285 -1.28 21.94 3.54
C THR A 285 -0.46 22.43 2.32
N SER A 286 0.67 23.11 2.57
CA SER A 286 1.58 23.54 1.51
C SER A 286 2.33 22.36 0.89
N ARG A 287 2.90 22.58 -0.30
CA ARG A 287 3.72 21.59 -1.02
C ARG A 287 4.96 21.19 -0.22
N SER A 288 5.62 22.17 0.39
CA SER A 288 6.80 21.93 1.22
C SER A 288 6.50 21.03 2.42
N ILE A 289 5.36 21.22 3.10
CA ILE A 289 4.92 20.36 4.21
C ILE A 289 4.64 18.94 3.72
N ALA A 290 4.05 18.77 2.55
CA ALA A 290 3.84 17.44 1.98
C ALA A 290 5.15 16.74 1.57
N LEU A 291 6.13 17.49 1.02
CA LEU A 291 7.47 16.96 0.76
C LEU A 291 8.18 16.56 2.04
N LEU A 292 8.02 17.32 3.12
CA LEU A 292 8.52 16.95 4.44
C LEU A 292 7.88 15.65 4.93
N ALA A 293 6.58 15.43 4.71
CA ALA A 293 5.92 14.20 5.15
C ALA A 293 6.47 12.97 4.41
N MET A 294 6.66 13.10 3.09
CA MET A 294 7.30 12.09 2.27
C MET A 294 8.73 11.80 2.74
N ALA A 295 9.52 12.84 3.01
CA ALA A 295 10.89 12.69 3.48
C ALA A 295 10.96 12.03 4.87
N LEU A 296 10.14 12.46 5.84
CA LEU A 296 10.10 11.86 7.18
C LEU A 296 9.63 10.40 7.15
N PHE A 297 8.66 10.08 6.29
CA PHE A 297 8.18 8.71 6.12
C PHE A 297 9.24 7.79 5.51
N SER A 298 9.95 8.24 4.47
CA SER A 298 10.81 7.36 3.68
C SER A 298 12.28 7.36 4.07
N LEU A 299 12.76 8.42 4.70
CA LEU A 299 14.19 8.59 5.03
C LEU A 299 14.50 8.24 6.49
N SER A 300 13.50 7.91 7.31
CA SER A 300 13.76 7.38 8.66
C SER A 300 14.52 6.04 8.57
N PRO A 301 15.57 5.81 9.39
CA PRO A 301 16.24 4.52 9.47
C PRO A 301 15.27 3.36 9.75
N LEU A 302 14.27 3.57 10.64
CA LEU A 302 13.21 2.57 10.89
C LEU A 302 12.41 2.25 9.63
N ALA A 303 12.14 3.26 8.81
CA ALA A 303 11.42 3.07 7.57
C ALA A 303 12.25 2.26 6.57
N ILE A 304 13.53 2.58 6.42
CA ILE A 304 14.42 1.85 5.51
C ILE A 304 14.60 0.41 5.97
N ASP A 305 14.77 0.18 7.28
CA ASP A 305 14.96 -1.15 7.85
C ASP A 305 13.74 -2.05 7.60
N TYR A 306 12.55 -1.63 8.02
CA TYR A 306 11.37 -2.49 7.97
C TYR A 306 10.67 -2.51 6.60
N GLN A 307 10.71 -1.42 5.81
CA GLN A 307 10.00 -1.38 4.52
C GLN A 307 10.72 -2.14 3.41
N ARG A 308 12.01 -2.48 3.60
CA ARG A 308 12.74 -3.37 2.70
C ARG A 308 12.34 -4.83 2.84
N GLN A 309 11.94 -5.23 4.05
CA GLN A 309 11.66 -6.61 4.38
C GLN A 309 10.29 -7.03 3.84
N VAL A 310 10.18 -8.30 3.44
CA VAL A 310 8.92 -8.95 3.06
C VAL A 310 8.06 -9.13 4.31
N LEU A 311 7.40 -8.06 4.75
CA LEU A 311 6.48 -8.05 5.89
C LEU A 311 5.08 -7.69 5.42
N LEU A 312 4.08 -8.45 5.85
CA LEU A 312 2.68 -8.22 5.43
C LEU A 312 2.19 -6.83 5.86
N ASP A 313 2.74 -6.28 6.93
CA ASP A 313 2.50 -4.94 7.44
C ASP A 313 2.80 -3.86 6.39
N ASN A 314 3.83 -4.03 5.55
CA ASN A 314 4.15 -3.10 4.45
C ASN A 314 3.05 -3.07 3.39
N ILE A 315 2.61 -4.26 2.94
CA ILE A 315 1.53 -4.42 1.97
C ILE A 315 0.22 -3.85 2.52
N ALA A 316 -0.13 -4.24 3.75
CA ALA A 316 -1.36 -3.82 4.40
C ALA A 316 -1.39 -2.30 4.65
N THR A 317 -0.27 -1.69 5.03
CA THR A 317 -0.13 -0.24 5.22
C THR A 317 -0.29 0.53 3.91
N PHE A 318 0.27 0.03 2.81
CA PHE A 318 0.04 0.63 1.49
C PHE A 318 -1.46 0.71 1.16
N TRP A 319 -2.20 -0.38 1.34
CA TRP A 319 -3.64 -0.41 1.08
C TRP A 319 -4.47 0.46 2.03
N LEU A 320 -4.03 0.61 3.29
CA LEU A 320 -4.60 1.59 4.22
C LEU A 320 -4.41 3.02 3.70
N LEU A 321 -3.21 3.35 3.21
CA LEU A 321 -2.91 4.66 2.63
C LEU A 321 -3.70 4.91 1.33
N VAL A 322 -3.88 3.90 0.48
CA VAL A 322 -4.77 3.98 -0.70
C VAL A 322 -6.19 4.33 -0.27
N SER A 323 -6.71 3.64 0.76
CA SER A 323 -8.05 3.91 1.29
C SER A 323 -8.19 5.35 1.80
N LEU A 324 -7.24 5.81 2.61
CA LEU A 324 -7.20 7.18 3.11
C LEU A 324 -7.12 8.22 1.99
N TYR A 325 -6.29 7.98 0.98
CA TYR A 325 -6.17 8.85 -0.18
C TYR A 325 -7.49 8.95 -0.97
N LEU A 326 -8.15 7.81 -1.21
CA LEU A 326 -9.43 7.77 -1.92
C LEU A 326 -10.53 8.52 -1.15
N LEU A 327 -10.60 8.38 0.17
CA LEU A 327 -11.49 9.20 1.00
C LEU A 327 -11.15 10.69 0.90
N ALA A 328 -9.87 11.04 0.95
CA ALA A 328 -9.42 12.42 0.92
C ALA A 328 -9.71 13.12 -0.41
N VAL A 329 -9.60 12.42 -1.55
CA VAL A 329 -9.81 12.99 -2.90
C VAL A 329 -11.27 12.90 -3.37
N GLY A 330 -12.04 11.95 -2.82
CA GLY A 330 -13.33 11.54 -3.37
C GLY A 330 -14.42 12.61 -3.38
N ASN A 331 -14.32 13.67 -2.57
CA ASN A 331 -15.32 14.73 -2.47
C ASN A 331 -16.77 14.18 -2.38
N SER A 332 -16.98 13.14 -1.55
CA SER A 332 -18.27 12.42 -1.39
C SER A 332 -18.77 11.59 -2.58
N ARG A 333 -17.96 11.38 -3.62
CA ARG A 333 -18.35 10.56 -4.78
C ARG A 333 -18.32 9.08 -4.43
N LEU A 334 -19.39 8.36 -4.77
CA LEU A 334 -19.57 6.94 -4.46
C LEU A 334 -18.42 6.03 -4.93
N PRO A 335 -17.85 6.16 -6.14
CA PRO A 335 -16.75 5.29 -6.57
C PRO A 335 -15.52 5.38 -5.67
N TYR A 336 -15.24 6.56 -5.12
CA TYR A 336 -14.10 6.76 -4.21
C TYR A 336 -14.39 6.20 -2.82
N ILE A 337 -15.63 6.30 -2.35
CA ILE A 337 -16.06 5.71 -1.07
C ILE A 337 -15.99 4.18 -1.16
N ALA A 338 -16.53 3.59 -2.23
CA ALA A 338 -16.49 2.16 -2.48
C ALA A 338 -15.06 1.65 -2.72
N GLY A 339 -14.26 2.38 -3.50
CA GLY A 339 -12.84 2.08 -3.69
C GLY A 339 -12.06 2.14 -2.37
N ALA A 340 -12.34 3.12 -1.52
CA ALA A 340 -11.73 3.23 -0.20
C ALA A 340 -12.11 2.06 0.71
N SER A 341 -13.38 1.64 0.73
CA SER A 341 -13.80 0.50 1.55
C SER A 341 -13.20 -0.82 1.07
N ILE A 342 -13.12 -1.03 -0.24
CA ILE A 342 -12.46 -2.20 -0.83
C ILE A 342 -10.95 -2.19 -0.50
N ALA A 343 -10.26 -1.06 -0.69
CA ALA A 343 -8.85 -0.93 -0.35
C ALA A 343 -8.59 -1.21 1.14
N PHE A 344 -9.46 -0.73 2.03
CA PHE A 344 -9.33 -1.03 3.46
C PHE A 344 -9.65 -2.50 3.79
N GLY A 345 -10.59 -3.12 3.08
CA GLY A 345 -10.82 -4.56 3.17
C GLY A 345 -9.58 -5.37 2.75
N ILE A 346 -8.91 -4.98 1.66
CA ILE A 346 -7.65 -5.58 1.21
C ILE A 346 -6.54 -5.41 2.26
N SER A 347 -6.47 -4.24 2.91
CA SER A 347 -5.53 -3.98 4.01
C SER A 347 -5.70 -4.99 5.17
N ILE A 348 -6.93 -5.23 5.64
CA ILE A 348 -7.22 -6.20 6.71
C ILE A 348 -6.97 -7.64 6.25
N LEU A 349 -7.34 -7.99 5.02
CA LEU A 349 -7.07 -9.32 4.47
C LEU A 349 -5.57 -9.54 4.17
N SER A 350 -4.77 -8.47 4.16
CA SER A 350 -3.30 -8.56 4.06
C SER A 350 -2.67 -8.72 5.44
N LYS A 351 -3.19 -8.02 6.46
CA LYS A 351 -2.79 -8.17 7.87
C LYS A 351 -3.97 -7.85 8.78
N GLU A 352 -4.38 -8.82 9.59
CA GLU A 352 -5.57 -8.78 10.44
C GLU A 352 -5.57 -7.63 11.45
N VAL A 353 -4.40 -7.23 11.96
CA VAL A 353 -4.28 -6.16 12.98
C VAL A 353 -4.74 -4.79 12.46
N MET A 354 -4.88 -4.62 11.13
CA MET A 354 -5.44 -3.41 10.53
C MET A 354 -6.91 -3.17 10.92
N VAL A 355 -7.59 -4.18 11.50
CA VAL A 355 -8.92 -4.07 12.12
C VAL A 355 -9.01 -2.93 13.14
N LEU A 356 -7.90 -2.59 13.80
CA LEU A 356 -7.83 -1.51 14.79
C LEU A 356 -8.10 -0.13 14.19
N PHE A 357 -7.88 0.05 12.88
CA PHE A 357 -8.15 1.31 12.21
C PHE A 357 -9.64 1.50 11.85
N ILE A 358 -10.51 0.49 12.03
CA ILE A 358 -11.94 0.58 11.68
C ILE A 358 -12.61 1.85 12.25
N PRO A 359 -12.50 2.17 13.55
CA PRO A 359 -13.14 3.37 14.09
C PRO A 359 -12.63 4.65 13.42
N GLY A 360 -11.32 4.75 13.20
CA GLY A 360 -10.69 5.89 12.53
C GLY A 360 -11.10 6.01 11.05
N MET A 361 -11.22 4.88 10.34
CA MET A 361 -11.64 4.85 8.94
C MET A 361 -13.12 5.21 8.76
N ILE A 362 -14.00 4.73 9.65
CA ILE A 362 -15.42 5.16 9.69
C ILE A 362 -15.50 6.66 9.95
N TYR A 363 -14.70 7.18 10.89
CA TYR A 363 -14.60 8.61 11.14
C TYR A 363 -14.08 9.38 9.92
N GLY A 364 -13.09 8.85 9.20
CA GLY A 364 -12.57 9.41 7.96
C GLY A 364 -13.63 9.49 6.87
N ALA A 365 -14.41 8.42 6.66
CA ALA A 365 -15.52 8.41 5.72
C ALA A 365 -16.61 9.43 6.11
N TRP A 366 -16.92 9.56 7.39
CA TRP A 366 -17.84 10.59 7.91
C TRP A 366 -17.32 12.01 7.66
N LEU A 367 -16.01 12.22 7.84
CA LEU A 367 -15.36 13.53 7.74
C LEU A 367 -15.29 14.02 6.29
N HIS A 368 -14.95 13.13 5.36
CA HIS A 368 -14.77 13.45 3.94
C HIS A 368 -16.07 13.39 3.12
N THR A 369 -17.22 13.26 3.78
CA THR A 369 -18.54 13.23 3.15
C THR A 369 -19.40 14.44 3.51
N THR A 370 -20.13 14.98 2.53
CA THR A 370 -21.09 16.07 2.75
C THR A 370 -22.22 15.62 3.68
N LYS A 371 -22.76 16.55 4.47
CA LYS A 371 -23.86 16.26 5.40
C LYS A 371 -25.05 15.57 4.72
N PHE A 372 -25.34 15.91 3.47
CA PHE A 372 -26.42 15.33 2.68
C PHE A 372 -26.18 13.85 2.33
N GLN A 373 -24.98 13.50 1.85
CA GLN A 373 -24.67 12.13 1.38
C GLN A 373 -24.12 11.21 2.47
N ARG A 374 -23.75 11.77 3.63
CA ARG A 374 -23.05 11.07 4.71
C ARG A 374 -23.68 9.75 5.14
N LYS A 375 -25.00 9.70 5.35
CA LYS A 375 -25.68 8.46 5.79
C LYS A 375 -25.48 7.36 4.74
N PHE A 376 -25.77 7.68 3.49
CA PHE A 376 -25.60 6.76 2.37
C PHE A 376 -24.13 6.35 2.21
N ALA A 377 -23.21 7.31 2.25
CA ALA A 377 -21.77 7.06 2.13
C ALA A 377 -21.25 6.12 3.23
N LEU A 378 -21.66 6.32 4.49
CA LEU A 378 -21.27 5.45 5.60
C LEU A 378 -21.82 4.04 5.44
N VAL A 379 -23.08 3.90 5.03
CA VAL A 379 -23.67 2.59 4.76
C VAL A 379 -22.94 1.89 3.62
N SER A 380 -22.69 2.59 2.50
CA SER A 380 -21.94 2.02 1.38
C SER A 380 -20.51 1.63 1.77
N PHE A 381 -19.82 2.48 2.54
CA PHE A 381 -18.47 2.19 3.03
C PHE A 381 -18.46 0.93 3.91
N ILE A 382 -19.31 0.89 4.93
CA ILE A 382 -19.40 -0.24 5.88
C ILE A 382 -19.81 -1.52 5.15
N TYR A 383 -20.83 -1.46 4.28
CA TYR A 383 -21.32 -2.62 3.57
C TYR A 383 -20.24 -3.23 2.66
N ALA A 384 -19.62 -2.41 1.80
CA ALA A 384 -18.56 -2.89 0.91
C ALA A 384 -17.32 -3.36 1.69
N PHE A 385 -16.98 -2.69 2.79
CA PHE A 385 -15.90 -3.10 3.67
C PHE A 385 -16.17 -4.47 4.31
N VAL A 386 -17.36 -4.68 4.89
CA VAL A 386 -17.74 -5.96 5.51
C VAL A 386 -17.83 -7.07 4.45
N ALA A 387 -18.32 -6.77 3.26
CA ALA A 387 -18.39 -7.74 2.17
C ALA A 387 -16.99 -8.27 1.79
N VAL A 388 -15.99 -7.39 1.68
CA VAL A 388 -14.60 -7.79 1.40
C VAL A 388 -13.94 -8.41 2.63
N GLY A 389 -14.00 -7.74 3.79
CA GLY A 389 -13.34 -8.18 5.02
C GLY A 389 -13.87 -9.52 5.56
N SER A 390 -15.11 -9.89 5.25
CA SER A 390 -15.68 -11.18 5.65
C SER A 390 -15.17 -12.38 4.85
N LEU A 391 -14.42 -12.18 3.75
CA LEU A 391 -13.89 -13.28 2.93
C LEU A 391 -12.99 -14.23 3.71
N PHE A 392 -12.24 -13.72 4.70
CA PHE A 392 -11.41 -14.58 5.55
C PHE A 392 -12.26 -15.48 6.47
N VAL A 393 -13.28 -14.89 7.10
CA VAL A 393 -14.22 -15.64 7.95
C VAL A 393 -15.02 -16.63 7.11
N LEU A 394 -15.44 -16.23 5.91
CA LEU A 394 -16.13 -17.08 4.96
C LEU A 394 -15.26 -18.28 4.57
N MET A 395 -13.97 -18.08 4.30
CA MET A 395 -13.05 -19.18 4.03
C MET A 395 -12.99 -20.18 5.21
N ALA A 396 -12.90 -19.69 6.46
CA ALA A 396 -12.92 -20.57 7.63
C ALA A 396 -14.25 -21.36 7.74
N ILE A 397 -15.38 -20.71 7.47
CA ILE A 397 -16.70 -21.37 7.45
C ILE A 397 -16.76 -22.45 6.37
N LEU A 398 -16.31 -22.14 5.15
CA LEU A 398 -16.35 -23.08 4.02
C LEU A 398 -15.45 -24.30 4.23
N ARG A 399 -14.37 -24.16 5.03
CA ARG A 399 -13.50 -25.26 5.41
C ARG A 399 -13.98 -26.02 6.65
N GLY A 400 -15.02 -25.56 7.33
CA GLY A 400 -15.46 -26.12 8.61
C GLY A 400 -14.54 -25.78 9.80
N GLU A 401 -13.60 -24.85 9.62
CA GLU A 401 -12.51 -24.55 10.56
C GLU A 401 -12.73 -23.24 11.32
N LEU A 402 -13.95 -22.68 11.33
CA LEU A 402 -14.23 -21.45 12.09
C LEU A 402 -14.12 -21.70 13.61
N PHE A 403 -14.71 -22.80 14.09
CA PHE A 403 -14.79 -23.17 15.50
C PHE A 403 -13.82 -24.30 15.87
N PRO A 404 -13.50 -24.48 17.15
CA PRO A 404 -12.68 -25.60 17.63
C PRO A 404 -13.29 -26.95 17.28
N THR A 405 -12.44 -27.97 17.10
CA THR A 405 -12.91 -29.35 16.91
C THR A 405 -13.82 -29.78 18.05
N GLY A 406 -14.98 -30.36 17.73
CA GLY A 406 -15.95 -30.82 18.72
C GLY A 406 -16.89 -29.74 19.26
N PHE A 407 -16.75 -28.49 18.79
CA PHE A 407 -17.70 -27.42 19.13
C PHE A 407 -19.07 -27.65 18.50
N LEU A 408 -19.11 -28.18 17.27
CA LEU A 408 -20.35 -28.56 16.58
C LEU A 408 -20.65 -30.05 16.81
N PRO A 409 -21.91 -30.46 17.02
CA PRO A 409 -22.26 -31.86 17.34
C PRO A 409 -21.83 -32.90 16.30
N TRP A 410 -21.58 -32.49 15.06
CA TRP A 410 -21.18 -33.35 13.93
C TRP A 410 -19.69 -33.22 13.57
N ASP A 411 -18.94 -32.37 14.27
CA ASP A 411 -17.53 -32.13 14.01
C ASP A 411 -16.66 -32.95 14.98
N HIS A 412 -16.07 -34.03 14.44
CA HIS A 412 -15.26 -34.97 15.22
C HIS A 412 -13.85 -35.15 14.66
N HIS A 413 -13.51 -34.47 13.57
CA HIS A 413 -12.22 -34.61 12.92
C HIS A 413 -11.25 -33.55 13.47
N PRO A 414 -10.05 -33.93 13.96
CA PRO A 414 -9.07 -32.96 14.41
C PRO A 414 -8.69 -32.00 13.28
N HIS A 415 -8.89 -30.70 13.49
CA HIS A 415 -8.47 -29.66 12.58
C HIS A 415 -8.05 -28.40 13.35
N LEU A 416 -7.32 -27.52 12.68
CA LEU A 416 -7.02 -26.20 13.22
C LEU A 416 -8.28 -25.33 13.17
N SER A 417 -8.40 -24.38 14.09
CA SER A 417 -9.53 -23.46 14.11
C SER A 417 -9.09 -22.01 14.10
N MET A 418 -9.82 -21.18 13.35
CA MET A 418 -9.63 -19.74 13.36
C MET A 418 -9.88 -19.17 14.77
N PHE A 419 -10.97 -19.59 15.42
CA PHE A 419 -11.33 -19.06 16.73
C PHE A 419 -10.27 -19.36 17.80
N ASP A 420 -9.76 -20.60 17.91
CA ASP A 420 -8.70 -20.94 18.87
C ASP A 420 -7.42 -20.18 18.56
N THR A 421 -7.10 -20.03 17.27
CA THR A 421 -5.91 -19.27 16.84
C THR A 421 -5.99 -17.85 17.38
N TYR A 422 -7.05 -17.09 17.11
CA TYR A 422 -7.17 -15.72 17.60
C TYR A 422 -7.28 -15.64 19.14
N LEU A 423 -7.95 -16.62 19.77
CA LEU A 423 -8.03 -16.69 21.23
C LEU A 423 -6.64 -16.92 21.85
N SER A 424 -5.81 -17.78 21.25
CA SER A 424 -4.44 -18.03 21.66
C SER A 424 -3.57 -16.77 21.46
N GLN A 425 -3.70 -16.09 20.33
CA GLN A 425 -2.97 -14.85 20.01
C GLN A 425 -3.24 -13.73 21.03
N VAL A 426 -4.49 -13.61 21.50
CA VAL A 426 -4.86 -12.64 22.54
C VAL A 426 -4.27 -13.01 23.91
N LYS A 427 -4.07 -14.30 24.19
CA LYS A 427 -3.51 -14.81 25.44
C LYS A 427 -1.97 -14.82 25.48
N ARG A 428 -1.29 -14.63 24.34
CA ARG A 428 0.18 -14.62 24.28
C ARG A 428 0.77 -13.55 25.21
N THR A 429 1.85 -13.91 25.87
CA THR A 429 2.54 -13.06 26.85
C THR A 429 3.78 -12.40 26.22
N GLN A 430 4.58 -11.68 26.99
CA GLN A 430 5.77 -10.97 26.50
C GLN A 430 7.01 -11.86 26.29
N SER A 431 6.87 -13.19 26.42
CA SER A 431 7.98 -14.15 26.24
C SER A 431 8.54 -14.17 24.82
N GLU A 432 7.68 -13.95 23.82
CA GLU A 432 8.05 -14.00 22.39
C GLU A 432 8.39 -12.60 21.82
N GLY A 433 8.26 -11.55 22.63
CA GLY A 433 8.45 -10.17 22.21
C GLY A 433 7.80 -9.21 23.19
N SER A 434 8.49 -8.13 23.56
CA SER A 434 8.03 -7.22 24.61
C SER A 434 8.06 -5.77 24.17
N PHE A 435 7.19 -4.95 24.78
CA PHE A 435 7.20 -3.51 24.52
C PHE A 435 8.56 -2.89 24.84
N ALA A 436 9.24 -3.34 25.90
CA ALA A 436 10.53 -2.80 26.31
C ALA A 436 11.63 -3.08 25.27
N THR A 437 11.67 -4.29 24.73
CA THR A 437 12.63 -4.66 23.67
C THR A 437 12.33 -3.90 22.39
N ALA A 438 11.08 -3.90 21.92
CA ALA A 438 10.67 -3.12 20.75
C ALA A 438 10.97 -1.62 20.90
N TRP A 439 10.66 -1.03 22.05
CA TRP A 439 10.97 0.36 22.37
C TRP A 439 12.47 0.64 22.30
N SER A 440 13.31 -0.25 22.87
CA SER A 440 14.76 -0.10 22.82
C SER A 440 15.29 -0.13 21.39
N SER A 441 14.77 -1.02 20.54
CA SER A 441 15.11 -1.08 19.12
C SER A 441 14.71 0.20 18.38
N TRP A 442 13.50 0.73 18.62
CA TRP A 442 13.04 1.95 17.96
C TRP A 442 13.85 3.17 18.33
N ILE A 443 14.16 3.34 19.61
CA ILE A 443 14.96 4.48 20.09
C ILE A 443 16.41 4.36 19.64
N ALA A 444 16.96 3.15 19.56
CA ALA A 444 18.31 2.94 19.03
C ALA A 444 18.41 3.31 17.54
N GLN A 445 17.40 2.98 16.73
CA GLN A 445 17.41 3.27 15.30
C GLN A 445 16.99 4.72 14.96
N ASP A 446 15.90 5.23 15.56
CA ASP A 446 15.38 6.57 15.28
C ASP A 446 14.66 7.20 16.49
N LYS A 447 15.47 7.59 17.49
CA LYS A 447 15.00 8.26 18.71
C LYS A 447 14.08 9.45 18.43
N TRP A 448 14.50 10.37 17.57
CA TRP A 448 13.75 11.62 17.37
C TRP A 448 12.51 11.43 16.51
N GLY A 449 12.55 10.58 15.48
CA GLY A 449 11.36 10.22 14.72
C GLY A 449 10.25 9.66 15.61
N VAL A 450 10.61 8.76 16.52
CA VAL A 450 9.67 8.15 17.48
C VAL A 450 9.14 9.17 18.48
N LEU A 451 10.03 9.90 19.17
CA LEU A 451 9.61 10.84 20.22
C LEU A 451 8.81 12.02 19.68
N ILE A 452 9.24 12.61 18.56
CA ILE A 452 8.51 13.71 17.90
C ILE A 452 7.18 13.18 17.33
N GLY A 453 7.15 11.94 16.82
CA GLY A 453 5.92 11.28 16.37
C GLY A 453 4.87 11.18 17.49
N ILE A 454 5.26 10.73 18.68
CA ILE A 454 4.38 10.65 19.86
C ILE A 454 3.96 12.05 20.33
N ALA A 455 4.89 13.00 20.40
CA ALA A 455 4.57 14.38 20.78
C ALA A 455 3.59 15.03 19.79
N ALA A 456 3.78 14.83 18.50
CA ALA A 456 2.91 15.34 17.44
C ALA A 456 1.52 14.68 17.46
N LEU A 457 1.43 13.38 17.78
CA LEU A 457 0.17 12.69 18.04
C LEU A 457 -0.57 13.40 19.18
N GLY A 458 0.07 13.58 20.34
CA GLY A 458 -0.54 14.25 21.49
C GLY A 458 -1.00 15.68 21.18
N PHE A 459 -0.15 16.44 20.49
CA PHE A 459 -0.49 17.79 20.01
C PHE A 459 -1.72 17.79 19.10
N ASN A 460 -1.79 16.88 18.12
CA ASN A 460 -2.90 16.82 17.16
C ASN A 460 -4.18 16.26 17.77
N LEU A 461 -4.13 15.49 18.88
CA LEU A 461 -5.33 15.15 19.64
C LEU A 461 -5.97 16.39 20.25
N VAL A 462 -5.15 17.23 20.89
CA VAL A 462 -5.62 18.49 21.50
C VAL A 462 -6.09 19.46 20.41
N MET A 463 -5.26 19.74 19.42
CA MET A 463 -5.62 20.64 18.32
C MET A 463 -6.77 20.09 17.46
N GLY A 464 -6.96 18.77 17.46
CA GLY A 464 -7.99 18.06 16.75
C GLY A 464 -9.42 18.45 17.14
N TRP A 465 -9.61 19.03 18.33
CA TRP A 465 -10.90 19.60 18.73
C TRP A 465 -11.33 20.76 17.81
N TRP A 466 -10.37 21.53 17.30
CA TRP A 466 -10.61 22.62 16.35
C TRP A 466 -10.38 22.19 14.90
N ASN A 467 -9.47 21.25 14.65
CA ASN A 467 -9.18 20.73 13.31
C ASN A 467 -9.46 19.22 13.20
N ARG A 468 -10.65 18.89 12.71
CA ARG A 468 -11.11 17.49 12.59
C ARG A 468 -10.23 16.61 11.70
N LYS A 469 -9.49 17.20 10.74
CA LYS A 469 -8.52 16.45 9.92
C LYS A 469 -7.30 16.02 10.73
N GLN A 470 -6.81 16.86 11.64
CA GLN A 470 -5.74 16.48 12.58
C GLN A 470 -6.21 15.39 13.52
N LEU A 471 -7.44 15.54 14.03
CA LEU A 471 -8.04 14.53 14.91
C LEU A 471 -8.09 13.16 14.24
N LEU A 472 -8.44 13.08 12.95
CA LEU A 472 -8.48 11.82 12.20
C LEU A 472 -7.13 11.07 12.28
N PHE A 473 -6.03 11.71 11.89
CA PHE A 473 -4.72 11.06 11.87
C PHE A 473 -4.17 10.79 13.27
N ALA A 474 -4.50 11.63 14.24
CA ALA A 474 -4.14 11.39 15.63
C ALA A 474 -4.89 10.17 16.21
N LEU A 475 -6.18 10.02 15.90
CA LEU A 475 -6.98 8.86 16.30
C LEU A 475 -6.54 7.57 15.62
N LEU A 476 -6.19 7.62 14.33
CA LEU A 476 -5.62 6.47 13.62
C LEU A 476 -4.30 6.04 14.27
N ALA A 477 -3.37 6.96 14.51
CA ALA A 477 -2.12 6.62 15.18
C ALA A 477 -2.37 6.06 16.59
N MET A 478 -3.26 6.70 17.35
CA MET A 478 -3.63 6.27 18.70
C MET A 478 -4.26 4.87 18.73
N SER A 479 -5.11 4.50 17.76
CA SER A 479 -5.73 3.18 17.74
C SER A 479 -4.71 2.05 17.63
N PHE A 480 -3.61 2.27 16.91
CA PHE A 480 -2.53 1.29 16.82
C PHE A 480 -1.60 1.32 18.04
N TRP A 481 -1.32 2.50 18.61
CA TRP A 481 -0.59 2.61 19.86
C TRP A 481 -1.26 1.86 21.03
N VAL A 482 -2.59 1.81 21.06
CA VAL A 482 -3.31 0.99 22.05
C VAL A 482 -2.91 -0.48 21.96
N LEU A 483 -2.75 -1.05 20.76
CA LEU A 483 -2.27 -2.43 20.59
C LEU A 483 -0.86 -2.61 21.14
N ILE A 484 0.02 -1.66 20.85
CA ILE A 484 1.44 -1.73 21.26
C ILE A 484 1.58 -1.63 22.79
N VAL A 485 0.78 -0.79 23.43
CA VAL A 485 0.90 -0.51 24.88
C VAL A 485 0.05 -1.48 25.74
N ARG A 486 -0.91 -2.21 25.17
CA ARG A 486 -1.84 -3.09 25.92
C ARG A 486 -1.16 -4.21 26.73
N GLY A 487 0.09 -4.54 26.42
CA GLY A 487 0.74 -5.76 26.89
C GLY A 487 0.58 -6.94 25.92
N GLY A 488 1.19 -8.08 26.24
CA GLY A 488 1.33 -9.21 25.30
C GLY A 488 2.48 -9.02 24.31
N VAL A 489 2.48 -9.79 23.23
CA VAL A 489 3.58 -9.80 22.25
C VAL A 489 3.64 -8.49 21.49
N VAL A 490 4.81 -7.85 21.54
CA VAL A 490 5.13 -6.66 20.74
C VAL A 490 6.43 -6.92 20.02
N LEU A 491 6.38 -6.96 18.69
CA LEU A 491 7.54 -7.12 17.83
C LEU A 491 8.00 -5.76 17.30
N PRO A 492 9.31 -5.52 17.11
CA PRO A 492 9.81 -4.24 16.63
C PRO A 492 9.15 -3.75 15.32
N PHE A 493 8.86 -4.65 14.39
CA PHE A 493 8.23 -4.28 13.12
C PHE A 493 6.74 -3.89 13.24
N TYR A 494 6.08 -4.06 14.39
CA TYR A 494 4.71 -3.55 14.61
C TYR A 494 4.64 -2.02 14.47
N TYR A 495 5.78 -1.33 14.44
CA TYR A 495 5.83 0.11 14.19
C TYR A 495 5.51 0.50 12.74
N ILE A 496 5.56 -0.43 11.76
CA ILE A 496 5.37 -0.14 10.32
C ILE A 496 4.12 0.71 10.04
N PRO A 497 2.89 0.35 10.53
CA PRO A 497 1.70 1.14 10.23
C PRO A 497 1.71 2.51 10.91
N ILE A 498 2.51 2.68 11.97
CA ILE A 498 2.69 3.95 12.67
C ILE A 498 3.60 4.89 11.89
N ILE A 499 4.63 4.42 11.18
CA ILE A 499 5.59 5.28 10.44
C ILE A 499 4.90 6.35 9.57
N PRO A 500 3.99 6.00 8.63
CA PRO A 500 3.33 7.03 7.82
C PRO A 500 2.40 7.91 8.64
N LEU A 501 1.72 7.36 9.65
CA LEU A 501 0.83 8.13 10.52
C LEU A 501 1.60 9.11 11.40
N ALA A 502 2.80 8.74 11.88
CA ALA A 502 3.71 9.59 12.60
C ALA A 502 4.20 10.72 11.70
N ALA A 503 4.68 10.41 10.48
CA ALA A 503 5.10 11.44 9.52
C ALA A 503 3.97 12.45 9.19
N ILE A 504 2.74 11.97 8.99
CA ILE A 504 1.57 12.82 8.78
C ILE A 504 1.28 13.66 10.03
N ASN A 505 1.30 13.07 11.23
CA ASN A 505 1.05 13.81 12.47
C ASN A 505 2.12 14.90 12.70
N ILE A 506 3.40 14.58 12.53
CA ILE A 506 4.52 15.52 12.64
C ILE A 506 4.31 16.70 11.69
N THR A 507 4.02 16.43 10.42
CA THR A 507 3.86 17.49 9.43
C THR A 507 2.60 18.34 9.62
N LEU A 508 1.50 17.76 10.11
CA LEU A 508 0.32 18.53 10.49
C LEU A 508 0.57 19.42 11.71
N ALA A 509 1.36 18.96 12.68
CA ALA A 509 1.79 19.76 13.82
C ALA A 509 2.70 20.91 13.37
N VAL A 510 3.74 20.61 12.58
CA VAL A 510 4.64 21.61 11.98
C VAL A 510 3.85 22.62 11.14
N ASN A 511 2.88 22.18 10.36
CA ASN A 511 2.02 23.08 9.57
C ASN A 511 1.24 24.06 10.45
N THR A 512 0.76 23.61 11.61
CA THR A 512 0.02 24.44 12.56
C THR A 512 0.93 25.47 13.21
N LEU A 513 2.06 25.01 13.76
CA LEU A 513 3.06 25.86 14.43
C LEU A 513 3.63 26.91 13.48
N THR A 514 4.04 26.50 12.28
CA THR A 514 4.56 27.42 11.27
C THR A 514 3.48 28.38 10.74
N GLY A 515 2.21 27.99 10.76
CA GLY A 515 1.09 28.88 10.45
C GLY A 515 0.91 29.99 11.50
N TRP A 516 1.18 29.72 12.78
CA TRP A 516 1.16 30.75 13.82
C TRP A 516 2.33 31.73 13.66
N ILE A 517 3.53 31.21 13.39
CA ILE A 517 4.72 32.03 13.13
C ILE A 517 4.55 32.88 11.88
N GLY A 518 3.97 32.32 10.80
CA GLY A 518 3.73 33.04 9.55
C GLY A 518 2.79 34.24 9.70
N LYS A 519 1.82 34.19 10.61
CA LYS A 519 0.97 35.34 10.95
C LYS A 519 1.75 36.49 11.60
N VAL A 520 2.87 36.17 12.26
CA VAL A 520 3.74 37.16 12.90
C VAL A 520 4.75 37.70 11.89
N LEU A 521 5.41 36.81 11.14
CA LEU A 521 6.51 37.16 10.24
C LEU A 521 6.08 37.59 8.83
N HIS A 522 4.81 37.47 8.44
CA HIS A 522 4.25 37.91 7.14
C HIS A 522 4.96 37.38 5.88
N PHE A 523 5.80 36.34 5.98
CA PHE A 523 6.60 35.82 4.86
C PHE A 523 6.44 34.30 4.67
N ASP A 524 5.50 33.91 3.81
CA ASP A 524 5.28 32.50 3.42
C ASP A 524 6.49 31.86 2.69
N PHE A 525 7.34 32.68 2.07
CA PHE A 525 8.56 32.23 1.41
C PHE A 525 9.59 31.69 2.42
N ILE A 526 9.80 32.39 3.55
CA ILE A 526 10.72 31.96 4.60
C ILE A 526 10.28 30.62 5.18
N ARG A 527 8.97 30.44 5.39
CA ARG A 527 8.39 29.18 5.83
C ARG A 527 8.71 28.03 4.86
N ALA A 528 8.58 28.25 3.56
CA ALA A 528 8.92 27.23 2.55
C ALA A 528 10.43 26.90 2.56
N LEU A 529 11.29 27.92 2.70
CA LEU A 529 12.74 27.75 2.77
C LEU A 529 13.18 26.97 4.01
N LEU A 530 12.61 27.26 5.18
CA LEU A 530 12.89 26.53 6.43
C LEU A 530 12.49 25.06 6.34
N VAL A 531 11.33 24.77 5.75
CA VAL A 531 10.89 23.39 5.56
C VAL A 531 11.78 22.67 4.54
N LEU A 532 12.21 23.36 3.48
CA LEU A 532 13.15 22.79 2.51
C LEU A 532 14.51 22.51 3.16
N ALA A 533 15.03 23.43 3.97
CA ALA A 533 16.25 23.23 4.72
C ALA A 533 16.14 22.03 5.67
N LEU A 534 14.99 21.86 6.34
CA LEU A 534 14.72 20.68 7.17
C LEU A 534 14.77 19.39 6.34
N VAL A 535 14.10 19.34 5.18
CA VAL A 535 14.13 18.17 4.29
C VAL A 535 15.57 17.85 3.87
N LEU A 536 16.34 18.86 3.45
CA LEU A 536 17.72 18.69 3.01
C LEU A 536 18.68 18.30 4.15
N SER A 537 18.33 18.59 5.40
CA SER A 537 19.14 18.24 6.58
C SER A 537 18.96 16.79 7.07
N ILE A 538 17.88 16.10 6.67
CA ILE A 538 17.56 14.74 7.15
C ILE A 538 18.69 13.76 6.81
N VAL A 539 19.13 13.75 5.55
CA VAL A 539 20.15 12.80 5.08
C VAL A 539 21.50 13.04 5.75
N PRO A 540 22.06 14.27 5.77
CA PRO A 540 23.29 14.58 6.51
C PRO A 540 23.21 14.23 7.99
N TYR A 541 22.06 14.46 8.64
CA TYR A 541 21.86 14.14 10.04
C TYR A 541 22.02 12.63 10.30
N TYR A 542 21.38 11.77 9.49
CA TYR A 542 21.47 10.32 9.68
C TYR A 542 22.84 9.73 9.31
N PHE A 543 23.59 10.36 8.40
CA PHE A 543 25.01 10.05 8.22
C PHE A 543 25.85 10.45 9.43
N ASN A 544 25.60 11.63 10.01
CA ASN A 544 26.37 12.14 11.14
C ASN A 544 26.25 11.26 12.39
N ILE A 545 25.05 10.73 12.66
CA ILE A 545 24.83 9.80 13.79
C ILE A 545 25.16 8.33 13.46
N GLY A 546 25.69 8.06 12.25
CA GLY A 546 26.12 6.73 11.82
C GLY A 546 25.01 5.76 11.37
N ALA A 547 23.73 6.15 11.48
CA ALA A 547 22.60 5.28 11.14
C ALA A 547 22.63 4.84 9.67
N TYR A 548 22.93 5.75 8.74
CA TYR A 548 23.02 5.42 7.32
C TYR A 548 24.31 4.70 6.94
N THR A 549 25.41 4.94 7.66
CA THR A 549 26.64 4.16 7.46
C THR A 549 26.34 2.69 7.67
N TYR A 550 25.59 2.35 8.72
CA TYR A 550 25.15 0.99 9.01
C TYR A 550 24.30 0.42 7.86
N THR A 551 23.21 1.09 7.48
CA THR A 551 22.28 0.63 6.43
C THR A 551 22.92 0.41 5.05
N PHE A 552 23.92 1.21 4.67
CA PHE A 552 24.48 1.19 3.31
C PHE A 552 25.82 0.47 3.17
N THR A 553 26.50 0.12 4.27
CA THR A 553 27.84 -0.51 4.20
C THR A 553 27.90 -1.89 4.85
N GLN A 554 26.93 -2.25 5.68
CA GLN A 554 26.91 -3.54 6.37
C GLN A 554 26.22 -4.59 5.52
N HIS A 555 26.63 -5.84 5.69
CA HIS A 555 26.17 -6.97 4.89
C HIS A 555 25.74 -8.13 5.79
N PRO A 556 24.74 -7.93 6.68
CA PRO A 556 24.30 -8.96 7.61
C PRO A 556 23.88 -10.28 6.93
N THR A 557 23.36 -10.24 5.70
CA THR A 557 22.96 -11.46 4.99
C THR A 557 24.11 -12.38 4.61
N SER A 558 25.36 -11.89 4.60
CA SER A 558 26.54 -12.68 4.21
C SER A 558 26.68 -13.99 5.00
N ALA A 559 26.50 -13.96 6.32
CA ALA A 559 26.54 -15.18 7.14
C ALA A 559 25.40 -16.15 6.80
N GLN A 560 24.23 -15.65 6.38
CA GLN A 560 23.10 -16.48 5.96
C GLN A 560 23.37 -17.12 4.59
N ASP A 561 23.96 -16.37 3.66
CA ASP A 561 24.36 -16.85 2.33
C ASP A 561 25.52 -17.86 2.40
N ASP A 562 26.50 -17.61 3.28
CA ASP A 562 27.63 -18.51 3.53
C ASP A 562 27.17 -19.83 4.16
N ALA A 563 26.28 -19.76 5.16
CA ALA A 563 25.68 -20.94 5.76
C ALA A 563 24.89 -21.77 4.75
N MET A 564 24.07 -21.11 3.92
CA MET A 564 23.33 -21.76 2.84
C MET A 564 24.26 -22.43 1.83
N THR A 565 25.35 -21.77 1.44
CA THR A 565 26.37 -22.31 0.54
C THR A 565 27.11 -23.49 1.16
N TRP A 566 27.38 -23.45 2.46
CA TRP A 566 28.00 -24.56 3.17
C TRP A 566 27.09 -25.79 3.20
N VAL A 567 25.78 -25.62 3.44
CA VAL A 567 24.80 -26.71 3.40
C VAL A 567 24.84 -27.38 2.02
N ARG A 568 24.78 -26.59 0.95
CA ARG A 568 24.88 -27.08 -0.44
C ARG A 568 26.10 -27.98 -0.65
N ALA A 569 27.24 -27.59 -0.13
CA ALA A 569 28.52 -28.24 -0.40
C ALA A 569 28.79 -29.47 0.49
N ASN A 570 28.16 -29.55 1.68
CA ASN A 570 28.56 -30.51 2.71
C ASN A 570 27.44 -31.43 3.21
N VAL A 571 26.17 -31.09 2.97
CA VAL A 571 25.02 -31.84 3.49
C VAL A 571 24.37 -32.64 2.37
N PRO A 572 24.24 -33.98 2.50
CA PRO A 572 23.47 -34.80 1.56
C PRO A 572 22.00 -34.38 1.45
N ASN A 573 21.44 -34.43 0.25
CA ASN A 573 20.09 -33.94 -0.02
C ASN A 573 18.99 -34.84 0.60
N SER A 574 19.34 -36.06 0.98
CA SER A 574 18.46 -37.01 1.67
C SER A 574 18.30 -36.73 3.16
N ASP A 575 19.15 -35.89 3.74
CA ASP A 575 19.24 -35.71 5.18
C ASP A 575 18.12 -34.79 5.69
N PHE A 576 17.66 -35.04 6.92
CA PHE A 576 16.68 -34.22 7.60
C PHE A 576 17.37 -33.02 8.25
N ILE A 577 17.03 -31.83 7.76
CA ILE A 577 17.65 -30.58 8.18
C ILE A 577 16.61 -29.70 8.85
N VAL A 578 16.87 -29.31 10.09
CA VAL A 578 16.09 -28.28 10.78
C VAL A 578 16.67 -26.91 10.43
N ILE A 579 15.84 -26.04 9.87
CA ILE A 579 16.23 -24.72 9.36
C ILE A 579 15.34 -23.60 9.91
N ASN A 580 15.80 -22.36 9.78
CA ASN A 580 14.90 -21.21 9.82
C ASN A 580 14.21 -21.03 8.45
N SER A 581 13.05 -20.38 8.43
CA SER A 581 12.18 -20.25 7.24
C SER A 581 12.80 -19.46 6.10
N TYR A 582 13.73 -18.53 6.35
CA TYR A 582 14.40 -17.77 5.28
C TYR A 582 15.24 -18.67 4.35
N LEU A 583 15.63 -19.87 4.78
CA LEU A 583 16.32 -20.85 3.94
C LEU A 583 15.36 -21.77 3.18
N TYR A 584 14.07 -21.78 3.53
CA TYR A 584 13.14 -22.82 3.08
C TYR A 584 13.08 -22.90 1.55
N MET A 585 12.82 -21.78 0.89
CA MET A 585 12.63 -21.74 -0.56
C MET A 585 13.90 -22.09 -1.32
N ASP A 586 15.04 -21.56 -0.88
CA ASP A 586 16.33 -21.75 -1.53
C ASP A 586 16.89 -23.18 -1.36
N LEU A 587 16.42 -23.93 -0.36
CA LEU A 587 16.75 -25.36 -0.17
C LEU A 587 15.71 -26.32 -0.75
N ARG A 588 14.42 -25.97 -0.76
CA ARG A 588 13.31 -26.88 -1.13
C ARG A 588 12.93 -26.89 -2.59
N THR A 589 13.42 -25.95 -3.39
CA THR A 589 12.95 -25.80 -4.78
C THR A 589 14.11 -25.76 -5.76
N ASP A 590 13.84 -26.25 -6.98
CA ASP A 590 14.82 -26.27 -8.06
C ASP A 590 15.33 -24.86 -8.36
N ASN A 591 16.61 -24.74 -8.69
CA ASN A 591 17.32 -23.48 -8.93
C ASN A 591 17.46 -22.55 -7.71
N GLY A 592 17.11 -23.02 -6.51
CA GLY A 592 17.32 -22.26 -5.28
C GLY A 592 18.79 -21.98 -4.98
N ALA A 593 19.05 -20.85 -4.33
CA ALA A 593 20.42 -20.45 -3.98
C ALA A 593 21.08 -21.37 -2.92
N GLY A 594 20.33 -22.31 -2.33
CA GLY A 594 20.86 -23.37 -1.47
C GLY A 594 21.09 -24.69 -2.19
N VAL A 595 20.56 -24.89 -3.40
CA VAL A 595 20.72 -26.16 -4.17
C VAL A 595 21.61 -25.99 -5.40
N GLY A 596 21.55 -24.82 -6.05
CA GLY A 596 22.34 -24.51 -7.24
C GLY A 596 21.86 -25.34 -8.41
N ASP A 597 22.79 -26.00 -9.10
CA ASP A 597 22.46 -26.97 -10.17
C ASP A 597 22.13 -28.37 -9.60
N GLY A 598 22.14 -28.53 -8.27
CA GLY A 598 21.83 -29.77 -7.57
C GLY A 598 20.33 -29.99 -7.34
N ALA A 599 20.00 -31.15 -6.76
CA ALA A 599 18.62 -31.48 -6.39
C ALA A 599 18.15 -30.71 -5.14
N PRO A 600 16.84 -30.52 -4.95
CA PRO A 600 16.29 -29.97 -3.70
C PRO A 600 16.56 -30.83 -2.46
N TYR A 601 16.45 -30.20 -1.29
CA TYR A 601 16.42 -30.83 0.04
C TYR A 601 14.96 -31.07 0.48
N PRO A 602 14.34 -32.23 0.14
CA PRO A 602 12.94 -32.50 0.49
C PRO A 602 12.68 -32.48 2.00
N TYR A 603 13.69 -32.80 2.83
CA TYR A 603 13.58 -32.88 4.28
C TYR A 603 14.20 -31.68 5.02
N ALA A 604 14.37 -30.52 4.35
CA ALA A 604 14.69 -29.27 5.03
C ALA A 604 13.41 -28.64 5.60
N HIS A 605 13.17 -28.70 6.91
CA HIS A 605 11.93 -28.24 7.56
C HIS A 605 12.16 -27.07 8.52
N VAL A 606 11.21 -26.12 8.55
CA VAL A 606 11.23 -24.97 9.46
C VAL A 606 11.11 -25.44 10.91
N TYR A 607 12.00 -24.99 11.79
CA TYR A 607 12.09 -25.46 13.19
C TYR A 607 10.77 -25.33 13.96
N PHE A 608 10.02 -24.24 13.77
CA PHE A 608 8.72 -24.06 14.38
C PHE A 608 7.75 -25.19 14.01
N ASN A 609 7.69 -25.55 12.72
CA ASN A 609 6.86 -26.65 12.23
C ASN A 609 7.39 -28.02 12.65
N VAL A 610 8.71 -28.21 12.70
CA VAL A 610 9.32 -29.43 13.26
C VAL A 610 8.89 -29.64 14.72
N ALA A 611 8.71 -28.58 15.49
CA ALA A 611 8.28 -28.67 16.89
C ALA A 611 6.76 -28.82 17.07
N THR A 612 5.96 -28.22 16.18
CA THR A 612 4.51 -28.04 16.42
C THR A 612 3.61 -28.87 15.50
N ASP A 613 4.08 -29.29 14.32
CA ASP A 613 3.27 -30.01 13.36
C ASP A 613 3.38 -31.54 13.56
N PRO A 614 2.29 -32.22 13.98
CA PRO A 614 2.32 -33.66 14.25
C PRO A 614 2.64 -34.50 13.00
N THR A 615 2.37 -33.99 11.80
CA THR A 615 2.77 -34.67 10.56
C THR A 615 4.28 -34.72 10.40
N ILE A 616 5.01 -33.80 11.03
CA ILE A 616 6.48 -33.79 11.03
C ILE A 616 7.00 -34.56 12.24
N TYR A 617 6.72 -34.11 13.47
CA TYR A 617 7.37 -34.71 14.64
C TYR A 617 6.84 -36.11 14.99
N GLN A 618 5.57 -36.42 14.72
CA GLN A 618 5.02 -37.76 14.98
C GLN A 618 5.14 -38.70 13.78
N GLN A 619 4.84 -38.24 12.56
CA GLN A 619 4.80 -39.16 11.41
C GLN A 619 6.16 -39.29 10.71
N LEU A 620 6.87 -38.18 10.50
CA LEU A 620 8.15 -38.18 9.77
C LEU A 620 9.33 -38.54 10.70
N LEU A 621 9.40 -37.88 11.86
CA LEU A 621 10.45 -38.10 12.86
C LEU A 621 10.12 -39.23 13.86
N ASP A 622 8.88 -39.73 13.90
CA ASP A 622 8.48 -40.81 14.83
C ASP A 622 8.80 -40.50 16.30
N ASN A 623 8.66 -39.22 16.68
CA ASN A 623 9.06 -38.65 17.97
C ASN A 623 10.53 -38.95 18.36
N ASN A 624 11.39 -39.22 17.38
CA ASN A 624 12.78 -39.59 17.57
C ASN A 624 13.72 -38.47 17.09
N TYR A 625 14.40 -37.82 18.03
CA TYR A 625 15.38 -36.77 17.73
C TYR A 625 16.58 -37.30 16.92
N ASP A 626 16.88 -38.59 17.01
CA ASP A 626 17.99 -39.27 16.32
C ASP A 626 17.75 -39.39 14.81
N ARG A 627 16.58 -38.95 14.30
CA ARG A 627 16.27 -38.83 12.87
C ARG A 627 16.54 -37.44 12.29
N ILE A 628 16.98 -36.49 13.11
CA ILE A 628 17.44 -35.19 12.65
C ILE A 628 18.94 -35.31 12.38
N ASP A 629 19.40 -34.91 11.20
CA ASP A 629 20.82 -35.01 10.83
C ASP A 629 21.56 -33.69 11.08
N TYR A 630 20.93 -32.57 10.72
CA TYR A 630 21.52 -31.24 10.82
C TYR A 630 20.55 -30.20 11.39
N ILE A 631 21.12 -29.21 12.09
CA ILE A 631 20.40 -28.04 12.57
C ILE A 631 21.19 -26.80 12.12
N VAL A 632 20.57 -25.97 11.27
CA VAL A 632 21.11 -24.68 10.82
C VAL A 632 20.36 -23.59 11.58
N ALA A 633 21.00 -23.02 12.60
CA ALA A 633 20.35 -22.13 13.54
C ALA A 633 21.07 -20.79 13.67
N ASP A 634 20.28 -19.72 13.65
CA ASP A 634 20.70 -18.40 14.12
C ASP A 634 20.47 -18.26 15.63
N SER A 635 20.92 -17.13 16.18
CA SER A 635 20.81 -16.83 17.60
C SER A 635 19.36 -16.77 18.11
N GLU A 636 18.39 -16.36 17.28
CA GLU A 636 16.99 -16.26 17.68
C GLU A 636 16.34 -17.63 17.75
N MET A 637 16.56 -18.47 16.73
CA MET A 637 16.12 -19.86 16.72
C MET A 637 16.70 -20.62 17.92
N LEU A 638 17.99 -20.43 18.25
CA LEU A 638 18.60 -21.02 19.44
C LEU A 638 17.96 -20.49 20.74
N ASN A 639 17.64 -19.20 20.81
CA ASN A 639 16.98 -18.62 21.96
C ASN A 639 15.57 -19.20 22.17
N ASP A 640 14.80 -19.36 21.10
CA ASP A 640 13.47 -19.99 21.13
C ASP A 640 13.55 -21.43 21.64
N ILE A 641 14.45 -22.24 21.07
CA ILE A 641 14.64 -23.65 21.43
C ILE A 641 15.02 -23.81 22.91
N ASN A 642 15.85 -22.91 23.44
CA ASN A 642 16.31 -22.98 24.83
C ASN A 642 15.28 -22.43 25.84
N ASN A 643 14.51 -21.41 25.48
CA ASN A 643 13.56 -20.76 26.38
C ASN A 643 12.21 -21.47 26.44
N ASP A 644 11.83 -22.23 25.40
CA ASP A 644 10.65 -23.09 25.40
C ASP A 644 11.02 -24.57 25.18
N PRO A 645 11.63 -25.23 26.18
CA PRO A 645 12.06 -26.62 26.09
C PRO A 645 10.90 -27.62 26.01
N VAL A 646 9.65 -27.17 26.24
CA VAL A 646 8.46 -28.02 26.15
C VAL A 646 8.03 -28.12 24.70
N THR A 647 7.85 -26.99 24.01
CA THR A 647 7.47 -26.96 22.59
C THR A 647 8.60 -27.51 21.73
N TYR A 648 9.84 -27.07 21.94
CA TYR A 648 10.98 -27.44 21.08
C TYR A 648 11.73 -28.70 21.56
N LYS A 649 11.09 -29.55 22.37
CA LYS A 649 11.73 -30.69 23.05
C LYS A 649 12.57 -31.57 22.11
N ILE A 650 12.01 -31.98 20.96
CA ILE A 650 12.69 -32.88 20.02
C ILE A 650 13.95 -32.24 19.41
N ILE A 651 13.87 -30.94 19.09
CA ILE A 651 14.99 -30.18 18.52
C ILE A 651 16.05 -29.93 19.59
N LEU A 652 15.65 -29.61 20.82
CA LEU A 652 16.56 -29.43 21.95
C LEU A 652 17.34 -30.72 22.28
N GLN A 653 16.70 -31.89 22.16
CA GLN A 653 17.36 -33.19 22.33
C GLN A 653 18.39 -33.46 21.22
N ALA A 654 18.04 -33.18 19.97
CA ALA A 654 18.96 -33.27 18.84
C ALA A 654 20.15 -32.30 19.00
N LEU A 655 19.88 -31.05 19.40
CA LEU A 655 20.90 -30.03 19.62
C LEU A 655 21.87 -30.43 20.73
N LYS A 656 21.39 -30.98 21.85
CA LYS A 656 22.24 -31.51 22.93
C LYS A 656 23.09 -32.71 22.51
N SER A 657 22.63 -33.45 21.52
CA SER A 657 23.31 -34.63 20.96
C SER A 657 24.07 -34.29 19.68
N SER A 658 24.42 -33.02 19.46
CA SER A 658 25.06 -32.55 18.24
C SER A 658 26.47 -32.01 18.47
N VAL A 659 27.25 -31.94 17.39
CA VAL A 659 28.56 -31.28 17.35
C VAL A 659 28.49 -30.10 16.40
N LEU A 660 28.97 -28.94 16.85
CA LEU A 660 29.12 -27.76 16.00
C LEU A 660 30.12 -28.06 14.89
N ARG A 661 29.69 -27.92 13.63
CA ARG A 661 30.54 -28.15 12.45
C ARG A 661 31.18 -26.88 11.93
N VAL A 662 30.39 -25.81 11.86
CA VAL A 662 30.84 -24.51 11.37
C VAL A 662 29.99 -23.40 11.98
N GLU A 663 30.60 -22.23 12.12
CA GLU A 663 30.01 -21.01 12.63
C GLU A 663 30.35 -19.88 11.65
N PHE A 664 29.33 -19.20 11.14
CA PHE A 664 29.48 -18.05 10.26
C PHE A 664 29.09 -16.79 11.03
N LYS A 665 30.02 -15.85 11.11
CA LYS A 665 29.81 -14.56 11.76
C LYS A 665 30.00 -13.45 10.76
N THR A 666 29.15 -12.44 10.84
CA THR A 666 29.37 -11.20 10.11
C THR A 666 30.47 -10.39 10.77
N ASP A 667 31.36 -9.78 9.98
CA ASP A 667 32.45 -8.90 10.45
C ASP A 667 31.94 -7.53 10.96
N ASP A 668 30.63 -7.42 11.18
CA ASP A 668 29.87 -6.22 11.43
C ASP A 668 29.76 -5.93 12.94
N GLN A 669 30.30 -4.80 13.40
CA GLN A 669 30.52 -4.53 14.84
C GLN A 669 29.26 -4.41 15.71
N ASN A 670 28.06 -4.24 15.13
CA ASN A 670 26.83 -3.92 15.88
C ASN A 670 25.63 -4.86 15.61
N SER A 671 25.73 -5.77 14.63
CA SER A 671 24.69 -6.78 14.36
C SER A 671 25.37 -8.05 13.88
N GLN A 672 26.16 -8.61 14.79
CA GLN A 672 26.76 -9.91 14.59
C GLN A 672 25.64 -10.92 14.45
N ILE A 673 25.42 -11.34 13.20
CA ILE A 673 24.59 -12.48 12.92
C ILE A 673 25.51 -13.68 13.00
N ASP A 674 25.10 -14.60 13.84
CA ASP A 674 25.85 -15.80 14.13
C ASP A 674 24.97 -16.97 13.69
N ILE A 675 25.38 -17.61 12.57
CA ILE A 675 24.72 -18.80 12.04
C ILE A 675 25.60 -20.01 12.37
N LYS A 676 25.01 -20.95 13.10
CA LYS A 676 25.67 -22.18 13.53
C LYS A 676 25.06 -23.37 12.85
N ILE A 677 25.92 -24.24 12.33
CA ILE A 677 25.49 -25.51 11.75
C ILE A 677 25.97 -26.64 12.67
N PHE A 678 25.00 -27.33 13.25
CA PHE A 678 25.21 -28.47 14.11
C PHE A 678 24.90 -29.75 13.34
N GLN A 679 25.74 -30.77 13.52
CA GLN A 679 25.46 -32.12 13.05
C GLN A 679 25.13 -33.01 14.24
N VAL A 680 23.99 -33.70 14.17
CA VAL A 680 23.55 -34.63 15.22
C VAL A 680 24.43 -35.88 15.22
N VAL A 681 24.83 -36.32 16.41
CA VAL A 681 25.58 -37.55 16.61
C VAL A 681 24.59 -38.66 16.91
N HIS A 682 24.41 -39.55 15.94
CA HIS A 682 23.39 -40.59 16.04
C HIS A 682 23.80 -41.68 17.04
N THR A 683 22.85 -42.10 17.87
CA THR A 683 23.05 -43.17 18.86
C THR A 683 22.89 -44.55 18.24
N TYR A 684 22.12 -44.66 17.15
CA TYR A 684 21.89 -45.89 16.40
C TYR A 684 22.45 -45.77 14.97
N PRO A 685 22.80 -46.87 14.29
CA PRO A 685 23.15 -46.81 12.87
C PRO A 685 22.01 -46.15 12.10
N GLN A 686 22.35 -45.10 11.35
CA GLN A 686 21.48 -44.12 10.70
C GLN A 686 20.06 -44.67 10.43
N PRO A 687 19.04 -44.26 11.22
CA PRO A 687 17.66 -44.51 10.85
C PRO A 687 17.35 -43.67 9.61
N VAL A 688 17.63 -44.22 8.43
CA VAL A 688 17.23 -43.62 7.15
C VAL A 688 15.76 -43.28 7.26
N VAL A 689 15.41 -42.01 6.97
CA VAL A 689 14.02 -41.60 6.80
C VAL A 689 13.48 -42.30 5.56
N TYR A 690 13.15 -43.58 5.69
CA TYR A 690 12.38 -44.29 4.68
C TYR A 690 11.02 -43.62 4.66
N GLY A 691 10.71 -42.94 3.55
CA GLY A 691 9.33 -42.64 3.21
C GLY A 691 8.55 -43.95 3.29
N SER A 692 7.75 -44.11 4.34
CA SER A 692 7.01 -45.32 4.61
C SER A 692 6.07 -45.61 3.44
N GLY A 693 6.44 -46.52 2.55
CA GLY A 693 5.58 -47.49 1.86
C GLY A 693 4.28 -47.00 1.21
N THR A 694 4.12 -45.71 0.95
CA THR A 694 3.01 -45.11 0.18
C THR A 694 3.57 -43.91 -0.57
N THR A 695 4.26 -44.22 -1.67
CA THR A 695 4.92 -43.29 -2.62
C THR A 695 3.95 -42.37 -3.38
N SER A 696 2.85 -41.96 -2.74
CA SER A 696 1.86 -41.02 -3.28
C SER A 696 1.09 -40.25 -2.21
N GLY A 697 1.40 -40.41 -0.91
CA GLY A 697 0.65 -39.73 0.16
C GLY A 697 1.36 -38.54 0.80
N ILE A 698 2.56 -38.76 1.33
CA ILE A 698 3.16 -37.82 2.31
C ILE A 698 4.16 -36.85 1.64
N ALA A 699 4.89 -37.31 0.62
CA ALA A 699 5.68 -36.42 -0.24
C ALA A 699 4.80 -35.61 -1.21
N GLN A 700 3.62 -36.14 -1.58
CA GLN A 700 2.62 -35.44 -2.41
C GLN A 700 1.75 -34.46 -1.60
N ALA A 701 1.71 -34.56 -0.27
CA ALA A 701 1.01 -33.61 0.58
C ALA A 701 1.80 -32.30 0.81
N THR A 702 3.12 -32.31 0.58
CA THR A 702 4.01 -31.14 0.77
C THR A 702 4.67 -30.64 -0.53
N MET A 703 4.48 -31.34 -1.65
CA MET A 703 4.85 -30.90 -3.00
C MET A 703 3.71 -31.24 -3.96
N PRO A 704 3.15 -30.30 -4.75
CA PRO A 704 2.34 -30.71 -5.88
C PRO A 704 3.26 -31.22 -6.97
N ALA A 705 2.90 -32.35 -7.56
CA ALA A 705 3.52 -32.85 -8.77
C ALA A 705 3.41 -31.80 -9.89
N ASP A 706 4.56 -31.36 -10.39
CA ASP A 706 4.65 -30.48 -11.55
C ASP A 706 4.07 -31.18 -12.79
N ARG A 707 2.88 -30.76 -13.23
CA ARG A 707 2.26 -31.22 -14.49
C ARG A 707 2.64 -30.28 -15.65
N ARG A 708 3.91 -29.88 -15.79
CA ARG A 708 4.38 -29.10 -16.96
C ARG A 708 5.48 -29.73 -17.79
N SER A 709 5.82 -31.00 -17.58
CA SER A 709 6.77 -31.74 -18.42
C SER A 709 6.07 -32.78 -19.29
N ASN A 710 5.15 -32.37 -20.17
CA ASN A 710 4.70 -33.16 -21.32
C ASN A 710 4.08 -32.24 -22.39
N ILE A 711 4.88 -31.35 -22.96
CA ILE A 711 4.60 -30.80 -24.29
C ILE A 711 5.77 -31.23 -25.17
N TYR A 712 5.56 -32.31 -25.90
CA TYR A 712 6.45 -32.73 -26.97
C TYR A 712 6.53 -31.62 -28.02
N VAL A 713 7.77 -31.19 -28.28
CA VAL A 713 8.16 -30.49 -29.49
C VAL A 713 7.88 -31.41 -30.67
N VAL A 714 6.96 -31.01 -31.55
CA VAL A 714 6.99 -31.43 -32.96
C VAL A 714 6.77 -30.16 -33.78
N SER A 715 7.76 -29.92 -34.64
CA SER A 715 7.86 -28.94 -35.73
C SER A 715 6.57 -28.56 -36.42
#